data_AF-A0A952XHD5-F1
#
_entry.id   AF-A0A952XHD5-F1
#
_cell.length_a   1.000
_cell.length_b   1.000
_cell.length_c   1.000
_cell.angle_alpha   90.00
_cell.angle_beta   90.00
_cell.angle_gamma   90.00
#
_symmetry.space_group_name_H-M   'P 1'
#
loop_
_entity.id
_entity.type
_entity.pdbx_description
1 polymer ?
#
loop_
_entity_poly.entity_id
_entity_poly.type
_entity_poly.pdbx_seq_one_letter_code
_entity_poly.pdbx_strand_id
1 'polypeptide(L)'
;MNSTIPRPTQDEINRSFLDVDHLKHGIGDRTARGGAIVMTSQLIRLFLQLAGTFVLARLLTPADFGLVAIGMTVMAFMALFTELGLSTVTVQTKNLDQDTASALFYFNIALALAALGVTALLGPFLVAVFHDERVPLIVVALAACTPITALGAQHAALLTRNMRWIPLQVIGVGAILIGTIAAVLSVWLLDLGYWALVVQSVVTALAGTIAIWIYCPWRPSAVRNWSGVWRGVRMSLNLSGTTALAFLHRQADNILIGWRWGATELGYYTRAYGLLMMPLNLVTGPLTSAIVPALSRLQDEPEKWRRAYLDGLIVVTALGGALAAVMFGAGEAVIEIVLGPNWERAEQVFTFLVLAMLAATPMNTVVWIYVSLGRTFRMLQWGVIGATAYVAAFFIGLPYGAPGVALAYSTAQSLAFLPCLWMATRQTSVTLVDVLKACLPITALTVLIGGSLRIATGYTTLWVDVLLAAMAGLAYLGGLAVIGLFWAPHTRVRDRGLALLRKARTRLGARGGDESAGETINIAMAFDTEYAAHAAGVAASAARHCRSGDSLRFLILQSGIDLATRARVEASAPAARFDWIEISDEMFPELADRGYINRTTLYRLGLEKLAPKDCEQLIYLDADLTVCGDLGELWRSDLQGRPIGAVIDPGVDSAAFADKWGLKGDFGYFNAGVLLIDLAEVRRRGLFSAALKFQTENGPELPFSDQDSLNWAAHGAWRQLDPSWNVQRLMVFELVDGHERTRRPPARIVHFTTWEKPWLPQSWHPWAWIYWDNLARTPFLNDVARRHQFGAWKRARLWVTWLKRGPRPAERRALST
;
A
#
# COMPACT_ATOMS: atom_id res chain seq x y z
N MET A 1 26.74 -19.92 34.34
CA MET A 1 27.61 -20.02 33.15
C MET A 1 26.83 -19.51 31.95
N ASN A 2 27.09 -18.28 31.51
CA ASN A 2 26.46 -17.73 30.30
C ASN A 2 27.13 -18.38 29.08
N SER A 3 26.45 -19.33 28.44
CA SER A 3 26.87 -19.88 27.15
C SER A 3 26.74 -18.79 26.09
N THR A 4 27.84 -18.11 25.79
CA THR A 4 27.97 -17.22 24.65
C THR A 4 27.94 -18.09 23.39
N ILE A 5 26.80 -18.11 22.70
CA ILE A 5 26.71 -18.71 21.35
C ILE A 5 27.75 -17.99 20.48
N PRO A 6 28.72 -18.69 19.87
CA PRO A 6 29.74 -18.05 19.04
C PRO A 6 29.07 -17.33 17.87
N ARG A 7 29.56 -16.12 17.55
CA ARG A 7 29.05 -15.37 16.41
C ARG A 7 29.30 -16.19 15.13
N PRO A 8 28.32 -16.30 14.23
CA PRO A 8 28.51 -17.05 12.99
C PRO A 8 29.65 -16.44 12.17
N THR A 9 30.45 -17.31 11.57
CA THR A 9 31.52 -16.93 10.65
C THR A 9 30.94 -16.31 9.38
N GLN A 10 31.74 -15.54 8.63
CA GLN A 10 31.27 -14.93 7.39
C GLN A 10 30.82 -15.97 6.35
N ASP A 11 31.46 -17.15 6.34
CA ASP A 11 31.08 -18.25 5.44
C ASP A 11 29.70 -18.83 5.78
N GLU A 12 29.37 -18.95 7.07
CA GLU A 12 28.03 -19.37 7.53
C GLU A 12 26.96 -18.32 7.21
N ILE A 13 27.29 -17.03 7.40
CA ILE A 13 26.42 -15.92 6.99
C ILE A 13 26.17 -15.96 5.49
N ASN A 14 27.22 -16.13 4.68
CA ASN A 14 27.11 -16.20 3.22
C ASN A 14 26.24 -17.39 2.79
N ARG A 15 26.51 -18.60 3.29
CA ARG A 15 25.73 -19.80 2.95
C ARG A 15 24.26 -19.64 3.31
N SER A 16 23.97 -19.17 4.52
CA SER A 16 22.58 -18.95 4.97
C SER A 16 21.84 -17.89 4.15
N PHE A 17 22.56 -16.89 3.61
CA PHE A 17 21.95 -15.83 2.81
C PHE A 17 21.73 -16.20 1.33
N LEU A 18 22.49 -17.16 0.81
CA LEU A 18 22.30 -17.70 -0.53
C LEU A 18 21.15 -18.71 -0.59
N ASP A 19 20.86 -19.37 0.54
CA ASP A 19 19.77 -20.32 0.69
C ASP A 19 18.39 -19.63 0.76
N VAL A 20 17.49 -20.08 -0.10
CA VAL A 20 16.13 -19.57 -0.28
C VAL A 20 15.05 -20.55 0.19
N ASP A 21 15.42 -21.67 0.82
CA ASP A 21 14.45 -22.69 1.24
C ASP A 21 13.42 -22.18 2.25
N HIS A 22 13.83 -21.22 3.08
CA HIS A 22 12.96 -20.49 3.99
C HIS A 22 11.85 -19.68 3.29
N LEU A 23 11.93 -19.49 1.96
CA LEU A 23 10.93 -18.79 1.15
C LEU A 23 9.87 -19.72 0.56
N LYS A 24 10.08 -21.05 0.54
CA LYS A 24 9.13 -22.01 -0.07
C LYS A 24 7.71 -21.93 0.53
N HIS A 25 7.59 -21.47 1.77
CA HIS A 25 6.31 -21.28 2.47
C HIS A 25 5.85 -19.81 2.43
N GLY A 26 4.60 -19.58 1.99
CA GLY A 26 3.95 -18.26 2.04
C GLY A 26 4.35 -17.28 0.94
N ILE A 27 4.84 -17.77 -0.21
CA ILE A 27 5.28 -16.95 -1.36
C ILE A 27 4.18 -15.96 -1.79
N GLY A 28 2.92 -16.39 -1.90
CA GLY A 28 1.81 -15.52 -2.34
C GLY A 28 1.60 -14.28 -1.46
N ASP A 29 1.64 -14.42 -0.13
CA ASP A 29 1.51 -13.30 0.82
C ASP A 29 2.73 -12.34 0.72
N ARG A 30 3.94 -12.90 0.62
CA ARG A 30 5.18 -12.12 0.47
C ARG A 30 5.22 -11.35 -0.86
N THR A 31 4.76 -11.96 -1.95
CA THR A 31 4.66 -11.31 -3.27
C THR A 31 3.66 -10.17 -3.25
N ALA A 32 2.45 -10.38 -2.69
CA ALA A 32 1.42 -9.34 -2.60
C ALA A 32 1.88 -8.14 -1.75
N ARG A 33 2.46 -8.40 -0.57
CA ARG A 33 3.05 -7.34 0.27
C ARG A 33 4.21 -6.64 -0.40
N GLY A 34 5.09 -7.41 -1.06
CA GLY A 34 6.19 -6.86 -1.85
C GLY A 34 5.69 -5.90 -2.93
N GLY A 35 4.66 -6.29 -3.68
CA GLY A 35 4.02 -5.45 -4.68
C GLY A 35 3.47 -4.15 -4.10
N ALA A 36 2.73 -4.20 -2.99
CA ALA A 36 2.22 -3.01 -2.32
C ALA A 36 3.34 -2.08 -1.82
N ILE A 37 4.37 -2.64 -1.18
CA ILE A 37 5.54 -1.89 -0.70
C ILE A 37 6.26 -1.20 -1.87
N VAL A 38 6.47 -1.93 -2.97
CA VAL A 38 7.09 -1.39 -4.19
C VAL A 38 6.24 -0.25 -4.75
N MET A 39 4.93 -0.43 -4.91
CA MET A 39 4.03 0.62 -5.44
C MET A 39 4.04 1.89 -4.58
N THR A 40 3.88 1.75 -3.26
CA THR A 40 3.96 2.90 -2.34
C THR A 40 5.31 3.59 -2.45
N SER A 41 6.40 2.83 -2.54
CA SER A 41 7.74 3.40 -2.66
C SER A 41 7.96 4.10 -4.01
N GLN A 42 7.36 3.61 -5.10
CA GLN A 42 7.40 4.29 -6.40
C GLN A 42 6.68 5.63 -6.37
N LEU A 43 5.52 5.72 -5.69
CA LEU A 43 4.83 7.00 -5.49
C LEU A 43 5.66 7.99 -4.66
N ILE A 44 6.32 7.51 -3.61
CA ILE A 44 7.24 8.34 -2.80
C ILE A 44 8.42 8.83 -3.65
N ARG A 45 9.03 7.95 -4.46
CA ARG A 45 10.14 8.33 -5.36
C ARG A 45 9.69 9.34 -6.39
N LEU A 46 8.50 9.19 -6.98
CA LEU A 46 7.94 10.16 -7.90
C LEU A 46 7.81 11.53 -7.23
N PHE A 47 7.20 11.57 -6.04
CA PHE A 47 7.06 12.83 -5.30
C PHE A 47 8.42 13.48 -5.00
N LEU A 48 9.41 12.70 -4.55
CA LEU A 48 10.77 13.20 -4.30
C LEU A 48 11.45 13.69 -5.59
N GLN A 49 11.28 13.00 -6.72
CA GLN A 49 11.82 13.42 -8.00
C GLN A 49 11.18 14.71 -8.52
N LEU A 50 9.85 14.85 -8.37
CA LEU A 50 9.13 16.07 -8.72
C LEU A 50 9.54 17.24 -7.81
N ALA A 51 9.61 17.03 -6.50
CA ALA A 51 10.05 18.04 -5.55
C ALA A 51 11.51 18.44 -5.80
N GLY A 52 12.40 17.47 -6.05
CA GLY A 52 13.80 17.72 -6.39
C GLY A 52 13.95 18.50 -7.70
N THR A 53 13.19 18.12 -8.73
CA THR A 53 13.15 18.85 -10.01
C THR A 53 12.60 20.26 -9.80
N PHE A 54 11.55 20.42 -8.99
CA PHE A 54 10.95 21.71 -8.68
C PHE A 54 11.96 22.69 -8.05
N VAL A 55 12.75 22.20 -7.09
CA VAL A 55 13.77 23.01 -6.44
C VAL A 55 14.94 23.28 -7.39
N LEU A 56 15.49 22.24 -8.03
CA LEU A 56 16.68 22.38 -8.89
C LEU A 56 16.40 23.18 -10.17
N ALA A 57 15.21 23.10 -10.75
CA ALA A 57 14.82 23.87 -11.95
C ALA A 57 14.71 25.38 -11.70
N ARG A 58 14.57 25.80 -10.43
CA ARG A 58 14.61 27.21 -10.00
C ARG A 58 16.01 27.70 -9.65
N LEU A 59 16.92 26.76 -9.36
CA LEU A 59 18.31 27.06 -9.00
C LEU A 59 19.24 27.00 -10.21
N LEU A 60 18.86 26.28 -11.27
CA LEU A 60 19.69 25.98 -12.42
C LEU A 60 19.02 26.40 -13.72
N THR A 61 19.83 26.65 -14.74
CA THR A 61 19.36 27.05 -16.07
C THR A 61 19.03 25.84 -16.94
N PRO A 62 18.24 26.01 -18.03
CA PRO A 62 18.03 24.95 -19.02
C PRO A 62 19.34 24.39 -19.61
N ALA A 63 20.35 25.24 -19.80
CA ALA A 63 21.66 24.82 -20.30
C ALA A 63 22.36 23.84 -19.34
N ASP A 64 22.26 24.05 -18.03
CA ASP A 64 22.85 23.16 -17.02
C ASP A 64 22.25 21.75 -17.09
N PHE A 65 20.92 21.66 -17.20
CA PHE A 65 20.22 20.40 -17.40
C PHE A 65 20.58 19.74 -18.73
N GLY A 66 20.76 20.54 -19.79
CA GLY A 66 21.17 20.07 -21.10
C GLY A 66 22.55 19.44 -21.13
N LEU A 67 23.54 20.08 -20.50
CA LEU A 67 24.92 19.56 -20.42
C LEU A 67 24.95 18.18 -19.75
N VAL A 68 24.23 18.06 -18.64
CA VAL A 68 24.14 16.79 -17.90
C VAL A 68 23.31 15.77 -18.68
N ALA A 69 22.31 16.21 -19.45
CA ALA A 69 21.55 15.32 -20.35
C ALA A 69 22.40 14.73 -21.50
N ILE A 70 23.36 15.49 -22.05
CA ILE A 70 24.35 14.94 -22.98
C ILE A 70 25.12 13.80 -22.30
N GLY A 71 25.63 14.05 -21.08
CA GLY A 71 26.33 13.04 -20.30
C GLY A 71 25.47 11.81 -20.00
N MET A 72 24.22 12.01 -19.56
CA MET A 72 23.26 10.92 -19.31
C MET A 72 22.95 10.12 -20.58
N THR A 73 22.97 10.75 -21.76
CA THR A 73 22.73 10.07 -23.04
C THR A 73 23.87 9.12 -23.38
N VAL A 74 25.12 9.55 -23.18
CA VAL A 74 26.30 8.67 -23.30
C VAL A 74 26.22 7.55 -22.27
N MET A 75 25.87 7.87 -21.03
CA MET A 75 25.73 6.87 -19.97
C MET A 75 24.66 5.82 -20.25
N ALA A 76 23.54 6.23 -20.84
CA ALA A 76 22.47 5.31 -21.20
C ALA A 76 22.94 4.32 -22.29
N PHE A 77 23.82 4.74 -23.20
CA PHE A 77 24.44 3.84 -24.18
C PHE A 77 25.40 2.86 -23.50
N MET A 78 26.21 3.34 -22.56
CA MET A 78 27.10 2.49 -21.77
C MET A 78 26.33 1.47 -20.93
N ALA A 79 25.14 1.82 -20.44
CA ALA A 79 24.29 0.93 -19.66
C ALA A 79 23.90 -0.35 -20.43
N LEU A 80 23.80 -0.30 -21.77
CA LEU A 80 23.56 -1.49 -22.60
C LEU A 80 24.63 -2.58 -22.41
N PHE A 81 25.87 -2.16 -22.12
CA PHE A 81 27.01 -3.04 -21.96
C PHE A 81 27.26 -3.40 -20.51
N THR A 82 26.86 -2.57 -19.53
CA THR A 82 27.08 -2.85 -18.09
C THR A 82 25.93 -3.60 -17.44
N GLU A 83 24.69 -3.40 -17.89
CA GLU A 83 23.50 -4.09 -17.38
C GLU A 83 23.21 -5.39 -18.14
N LEU A 84 24.23 -6.24 -18.36
CA LEU A 84 24.09 -7.53 -19.05
C LEU A 84 23.22 -8.54 -18.27
N GLY A 85 22.09 -8.18 -17.68
CA GLY A 85 21.16 -9.09 -17.00
C GLY A 85 21.75 -9.93 -15.88
N LEU A 86 23.00 -9.65 -15.44
CA LEU A 86 23.75 -10.52 -14.54
C LEU A 86 23.13 -10.57 -13.14
N SER A 87 22.47 -9.49 -12.72
CA SER A 87 21.65 -9.48 -11.50
C SER A 87 20.42 -10.39 -11.61
N THR A 88 19.84 -10.54 -12.81
CA THR A 88 18.70 -11.45 -13.06
C THR A 88 19.13 -12.91 -12.93
N VAL A 89 20.36 -13.24 -13.34
CA VAL A 89 20.96 -14.57 -13.17
C VAL A 89 21.02 -14.96 -11.69
N THR A 90 21.47 -14.05 -10.83
CA THR A 90 21.50 -14.25 -9.37
C THR A 90 20.11 -14.49 -8.79
N VAL A 91 19.09 -13.75 -9.24
CA VAL A 91 17.72 -13.91 -8.76
C VAL A 91 17.09 -15.22 -9.22
N GLN A 92 17.34 -15.65 -10.47
CA GLN A 92 16.67 -16.80 -11.09
C GLN A 92 17.38 -18.14 -10.87
N THR A 93 18.67 -18.15 -10.53
CA THR A 93 19.45 -19.37 -10.34
C THR A 93 18.91 -20.16 -9.15
N LYS A 94 18.36 -21.37 -9.34
CA LYS A 94 17.75 -22.15 -8.25
C LYS A 94 18.73 -22.40 -7.10
N ASN A 95 19.90 -22.96 -7.42
CA ASN A 95 20.95 -23.27 -6.46
C ASN A 95 22.13 -22.35 -6.73
N LEU A 96 22.24 -21.26 -5.97
CA LEU A 96 23.31 -20.29 -6.10
C LEU A 96 24.39 -20.58 -5.07
N ASP A 97 25.61 -20.87 -5.53
CA ASP A 97 26.76 -21.05 -4.65
C ASP A 97 27.58 -19.75 -4.49
N GLN A 98 28.46 -19.76 -3.49
CA GLN A 98 29.28 -18.60 -3.12
C GLN A 98 30.27 -18.21 -4.23
N ASP A 99 30.83 -19.19 -4.94
CA ASP A 99 31.76 -18.97 -6.05
C ASP A 99 31.08 -18.23 -7.20
N THR A 100 29.89 -18.67 -7.61
CA THR A 100 29.11 -18.03 -8.67
C THR A 100 28.69 -16.62 -8.27
N ALA A 101 28.19 -16.42 -7.05
CA ALA A 101 27.81 -15.10 -6.56
C ALA A 101 29.00 -14.12 -6.53
N SER A 102 30.17 -14.58 -6.06
CA SER A 102 31.39 -13.78 -6.02
C SER A 102 31.95 -13.52 -7.42
N ALA A 103 31.91 -14.50 -8.32
CA ALA A 103 32.35 -14.35 -9.70
C ALA A 103 31.51 -13.31 -10.45
N LEU A 104 30.18 -13.35 -10.29
CA LEU A 104 29.28 -12.34 -10.85
C LEU A 104 29.51 -10.94 -10.26
N PHE A 105 29.90 -10.84 -8.98
CA PHE A 105 30.27 -9.59 -8.34
C PHE A 105 31.52 -8.97 -8.97
N TYR A 106 32.62 -9.73 -9.04
CA TYR A 106 33.87 -9.23 -9.62
C TYR A 106 33.75 -8.95 -11.13
N PHE A 107 33.00 -9.78 -11.86
CA PHE A 107 32.75 -9.56 -13.27
C PHE A 107 31.97 -8.26 -13.52
N ASN A 108 30.94 -7.97 -12.72
CA ASN A 108 30.20 -6.70 -12.81
C ASN A 108 31.12 -5.49 -12.59
N ILE A 109 32.03 -5.56 -11.62
CA ILE A 109 32.97 -4.46 -11.34
C ILE A 109 33.97 -4.31 -12.48
N ALA A 110 34.54 -5.40 -12.98
CA ALA A 110 35.48 -5.37 -14.10
C ALA A 110 34.83 -4.75 -15.35
N LEU A 111 33.58 -5.12 -15.63
CA LEU A 111 32.80 -4.57 -16.74
C LEU A 111 32.48 -3.09 -16.55
N ALA A 112 32.14 -2.66 -15.33
CA ALA A 112 31.89 -1.25 -15.02
C ALA A 112 33.16 -0.39 -15.09
N LEU A 113 34.31 -0.92 -14.64
CA LEU A 113 35.61 -0.25 -14.78
C LEU A 113 36.05 -0.16 -16.25
N ALA A 114 35.83 -1.21 -17.03
CA ALA A 114 36.07 -1.19 -18.47
C ALA A 114 35.19 -0.15 -19.17
N ALA A 115 33.91 -0.08 -18.80
CA ALA A 115 33.00 0.95 -19.30
C ALA A 115 33.48 2.36 -18.97
N LEU A 116 33.86 2.63 -17.72
CA LEU A 116 34.46 3.91 -17.32
C LEU A 116 35.72 4.24 -18.14
N GLY A 117 36.62 3.27 -18.33
CA GLY A 117 37.83 3.44 -19.13
C GLY A 117 37.53 3.79 -20.59
N VAL A 118 36.61 3.05 -21.23
CA VAL A 118 36.16 3.33 -22.60
C VAL A 118 35.55 4.73 -22.69
N THR A 119 34.68 5.10 -21.74
CA THR A 119 34.06 6.43 -21.72
C THR A 119 35.07 7.55 -21.55
N ALA A 120 36.10 7.37 -20.72
CA ALA A 120 37.18 8.35 -20.58
C ALA A 120 37.97 8.57 -21.89
N LEU A 121 38.15 7.51 -22.68
CA LEU A 121 38.81 7.60 -23.99
C LEU A 121 37.98 8.31 -25.07
N LEU A 122 36.65 8.41 -24.88
CA LEU A 122 35.76 9.11 -25.82
C LEU A 122 35.83 10.63 -25.73
N GLY A 123 36.56 11.20 -24.76
CA GLY A 123 36.62 12.65 -24.53
C GLY A 123 36.80 13.51 -25.79
N PRO A 124 37.83 13.26 -26.63
CA PRO A 124 38.04 14.02 -27.86
C PRO A 124 36.89 13.91 -28.86
N PHE A 125 36.28 12.73 -28.97
CA PHE A 125 35.12 12.50 -29.84
C PHE A 125 33.89 13.28 -29.34
N LEU A 126 33.67 13.31 -28.03
CA LEU A 126 32.56 14.06 -27.43
C LEU A 126 32.71 15.57 -27.66
N VAL A 127 33.92 16.12 -27.57
CA VAL A 127 34.18 17.53 -27.93
C VAL A 127 33.92 17.78 -29.41
N ALA A 128 34.38 16.88 -30.28
CA ALA A 128 34.19 17.02 -31.73
C ALA A 128 32.71 16.99 -32.16
N VAL A 129 31.89 16.20 -31.46
CA VAL A 129 30.44 16.10 -31.73
C VAL A 129 29.68 17.24 -31.06
N PHE A 130 29.80 17.43 -29.75
CA PHE A 130 28.93 18.36 -29.02
C PHE A 130 29.44 19.79 -28.97
N HIS A 131 30.66 20.05 -29.48
CA HIS A 131 31.28 21.37 -29.54
C HIS A 131 31.39 22.07 -28.17
N ASP A 132 31.52 21.30 -27.09
CA ASP A 132 31.60 21.82 -25.72
C ASP A 132 32.65 21.06 -24.88
N GLU A 133 33.67 21.78 -24.43
CA GLU A 133 34.81 21.24 -23.68
C GLU A 133 34.45 20.75 -22.27
N ARG A 134 33.27 21.12 -21.74
CA ARG A 134 32.79 20.70 -20.42
C ARG A 134 32.26 19.28 -20.44
N VAL A 135 31.75 18.82 -21.59
CA VAL A 135 31.05 17.53 -21.73
C VAL A 135 31.90 16.33 -21.31
N PRO A 136 33.18 16.17 -21.73
CA PRO A 136 33.99 15.01 -21.38
C PRO A 136 34.09 14.76 -19.87
N LEU A 137 34.32 15.83 -19.09
CA LEU A 137 34.50 15.71 -17.64
C LEU A 137 33.19 15.35 -16.93
N ILE A 138 32.06 15.93 -17.39
CA ILE A 138 30.72 15.56 -16.92
C ILE A 138 30.46 14.08 -17.19
N VAL A 139 30.75 13.61 -18.41
CA VAL A 139 30.52 12.22 -18.81
C VAL A 139 31.37 11.26 -17.99
N VAL A 140 32.65 11.56 -17.77
CA VAL A 140 33.53 10.74 -16.91
C VAL A 140 33.04 10.72 -15.46
N ALA A 141 32.62 11.86 -14.91
CA ALA A 141 32.10 11.92 -13.56
C ALA A 141 30.79 11.11 -13.39
N LEU A 142 29.88 11.17 -14.37
CA LEU A 142 28.69 10.32 -14.39
C LEU A 142 29.03 8.85 -14.63
N ALA A 143 30.04 8.55 -15.45
CA ALA A 143 30.52 7.19 -15.68
C ALA A 143 31.11 6.55 -14.43
N ALA A 144 31.74 7.35 -13.55
CA ALA A 144 32.24 6.89 -12.26
C ALA A 144 31.13 6.36 -11.34
N CYS A 145 29.87 6.75 -11.56
CA CYS A 145 28.72 6.15 -10.86
C CYS A 145 28.57 4.65 -11.17
N THR A 146 28.98 4.17 -12.35
CA THR A 146 28.79 2.77 -12.76
C THR A 146 29.61 1.77 -11.94
N PRO A 147 30.93 1.94 -11.68
CA PRO A 147 31.64 1.06 -10.76
C PRO A 147 31.13 1.18 -9.33
N ILE A 148 30.70 2.38 -8.90
CA ILE A 148 30.11 2.57 -7.57
C ILE A 148 28.86 1.71 -7.40
N THR A 149 27.90 1.78 -8.34
CA THR A 149 26.68 0.97 -8.27
C THR A 149 26.95 -0.52 -8.52
N ALA A 150 27.97 -0.88 -9.30
CA ALA A 150 28.39 -2.27 -9.52
C ALA A 150 28.82 -2.96 -8.21
N LEU A 151 29.46 -2.25 -7.28
CA LEU A 151 29.77 -2.75 -5.93
C LEU A 151 28.49 -3.15 -5.16
N GLY A 152 27.36 -2.51 -5.44
CA GLY A 152 26.07 -2.80 -4.83
C GLY A 152 25.19 -3.80 -5.59
N ALA A 153 25.48 -4.07 -6.86
CA ALA A 153 24.56 -4.77 -7.76
C ALA A 153 24.21 -6.19 -7.29
N GLN A 154 25.21 -7.00 -6.91
CA GLN A 154 24.96 -8.36 -6.41
C GLN A 154 24.27 -8.36 -5.04
N HIS A 155 24.58 -7.40 -4.17
CA HIS A 155 23.89 -7.25 -2.90
C HIS A 155 22.39 -6.97 -3.10
N ALA A 156 22.06 -6.09 -4.04
CA ALA A 156 20.68 -5.79 -4.40
C ALA A 156 19.97 -7.02 -5.04
N ALA A 157 20.68 -7.76 -5.89
CA ALA A 157 20.16 -9.00 -6.48
C ALA A 157 19.88 -10.07 -5.41
N LEU A 158 20.76 -10.24 -4.43
CA LEU A 158 20.58 -11.17 -3.32
C LEU A 158 19.44 -10.74 -2.37
N LEU A 159 19.27 -9.44 -2.11
CA LEU A 159 18.12 -8.95 -1.36
C LEU A 159 16.80 -9.18 -2.12
N THR A 160 16.81 -9.00 -3.43
CA THR A 160 15.65 -9.26 -4.31
C THR A 160 15.31 -10.75 -4.31
N ARG A 161 16.32 -11.60 -4.47
CA ARG A 161 16.24 -13.07 -4.36
C ARG A 161 15.63 -13.49 -3.03
N ASN A 162 16.03 -12.85 -1.93
CA ASN A 162 15.52 -13.10 -0.59
C ASN A 162 14.16 -12.42 -0.29
N MET A 163 13.52 -11.80 -1.29
CA MET A 163 12.27 -11.03 -1.14
C MET A 163 12.33 -9.97 -0.04
N ARG A 164 13.51 -9.38 0.22
CA ARG A 164 13.73 -8.31 1.21
C ARG A 164 13.42 -6.94 0.60
N TRP A 165 12.15 -6.69 0.31
CA TRP A 165 11.69 -5.48 -0.37
C TRP A 165 11.87 -4.19 0.44
N ILE A 166 11.65 -4.22 1.77
CA ILE A 166 11.73 -3.01 2.61
C ILE A 166 13.15 -2.41 2.58
N PRO A 167 14.24 -3.16 2.85
CA PRO A 167 15.59 -2.62 2.71
C PRO A 167 15.85 -2.02 1.33
N LEU A 168 15.51 -2.72 0.25
CA LEU A 168 15.70 -2.22 -1.13
C LEU A 168 14.99 -0.89 -1.38
N GLN A 169 13.77 -0.74 -0.87
CA GLN A 169 13.00 0.48 -1.06
C GLN A 169 13.51 1.63 -0.17
N VAL A 170 13.81 1.37 1.11
CA VAL A 170 14.37 2.36 2.03
C VAL A 170 15.70 2.89 1.52
N ILE A 171 16.58 2.01 1.04
CA ILE A 171 17.87 2.39 0.45
C ILE A 171 17.67 3.29 -0.76
N GLY A 172 16.81 2.90 -1.70
CA GLY A 172 16.61 3.70 -2.92
C GLY A 172 15.94 5.05 -2.67
N VAL A 173 14.93 5.11 -1.78
CA VAL A 173 14.29 6.37 -1.38
C VAL A 173 15.28 7.27 -0.62
N GLY A 174 16.00 6.70 0.35
CA GLY A 174 17.00 7.42 1.14
C GLY A 174 18.15 7.97 0.29
N ALA A 175 18.66 7.18 -0.66
CA ALA A 175 19.73 7.61 -1.55
C ALA A 175 19.30 8.78 -2.45
N ILE A 176 18.09 8.74 -3.04
CA ILE A 176 17.55 9.85 -3.85
C ILE A 176 17.40 11.10 -3.00
N LEU A 177 16.89 10.98 -1.77
CA LEU A 177 16.71 12.11 -0.86
C LEU A 177 18.06 12.74 -0.49
N ILE A 178 19.03 11.92 -0.06
CA ILE A 178 20.39 12.38 0.30
C ILE A 178 21.07 13.03 -0.90
N GLY A 179 20.98 12.42 -2.09
CA GLY A 179 21.53 12.99 -3.32
C GLY A 179 20.91 14.33 -3.69
N THR A 180 19.58 14.45 -3.58
CA THR A 180 18.86 15.70 -3.88
C THR A 180 19.23 16.81 -2.91
N ILE A 181 19.31 16.49 -1.61
CA ILE A 181 19.77 17.45 -0.60
C ILE A 181 21.21 17.90 -0.91
N ALA A 182 22.11 16.96 -1.22
CA ALA A 182 23.49 17.30 -1.57
C ALA A 182 23.59 18.20 -2.81
N ALA A 183 22.76 17.94 -3.83
CA ALA A 183 22.69 18.77 -5.02
C ALA A 183 22.26 20.20 -4.69
N VAL A 184 21.17 20.36 -3.94
CA VAL A 184 20.69 21.68 -3.51
C VAL A 184 21.76 22.40 -2.68
N LEU A 185 22.31 21.75 -1.65
CA LEU A 185 23.37 22.34 -0.82
C LEU A 185 24.61 22.73 -1.64
N SER A 186 24.96 21.97 -2.68
CA SER A 186 26.10 22.27 -3.53
C SER A 186 25.92 23.54 -4.37
N VAL A 187 24.68 23.90 -4.73
CA VAL A 187 24.40 25.20 -5.36
C VAL A 187 24.53 26.31 -4.33
N TRP A 188 23.86 26.17 -3.18
CA TRP A 188 23.78 27.22 -2.16
C TRP A 188 25.11 27.54 -1.48
N LEU A 189 25.95 26.53 -1.25
CA LEU A 189 27.19 26.69 -0.47
C LEU A 189 28.43 26.89 -1.33
N LEU A 190 28.42 26.40 -2.57
CA LEU A 190 29.62 26.28 -3.41
C LEU A 190 29.44 26.83 -4.83
N ASP A 191 28.23 27.29 -5.18
CA ASP A 191 27.88 27.85 -6.50
C ASP A 191 28.30 26.96 -7.69
N LEU A 192 28.08 25.65 -7.55
CA LEU A 192 28.60 24.65 -8.49
C LEU A 192 27.83 24.57 -9.83
N GLY A 193 26.73 25.32 -10.01
CA GLY A 193 25.93 25.29 -11.24
C GLY A 193 25.55 23.86 -11.67
N TYR A 194 25.78 23.50 -12.94
CA TYR A 194 25.48 22.16 -13.48
C TYR A 194 26.14 20.99 -12.71
N TRP A 195 27.25 21.22 -12.00
CA TRP A 195 27.89 20.18 -11.18
C TRP A 195 26.97 19.69 -10.05
N ALA A 196 25.98 20.47 -9.64
CA ALA A 196 24.99 20.04 -8.65
C ALA A 196 24.23 18.77 -9.09
N LEU A 197 23.91 18.63 -10.37
CA LEU A 197 23.23 17.45 -10.90
C LEU A 197 24.16 16.22 -10.98
N VAL A 198 25.46 16.46 -11.21
CA VAL A 198 26.48 15.41 -11.15
C VAL A 198 26.68 14.96 -9.70
N VAL A 199 26.78 15.90 -8.76
CA VAL A 199 26.81 15.64 -7.31
C VAL A 199 25.58 14.84 -6.88
N GLN A 200 24.38 15.20 -7.36
CA GLN A 200 23.16 14.45 -7.10
C GLN A 200 23.32 12.97 -7.46
N SER A 201 23.85 12.69 -8.65
CA SER A 201 24.03 11.35 -9.20
C SER A 201 25.09 10.56 -8.42
N VAL A 202 26.26 11.16 -8.18
CA VAL A 202 27.38 10.54 -7.47
C VAL A 202 27.00 10.24 -6.02
N VAL A 203 26.41 11.20 -5.30
CA VAL A 203 26.00 11.03 -3.91
C VAL A 203 24.88 9.99 -3.80
N THR A 204 23.92 9.96 -4.74
CA THR A 204 22.89 8.91 -4.78
C THR A 204 23.53 7.53 -4.96
N ALA A 205 24.48 7.39 -5.89
CA ALA A 205 25.19 6.13 -6.12
C ALA A 205 25.98 5.69 -4.88
N LEU A 206 26.72 6.60 -4.24
CA LEU A 206 27.50 6.34 -3.04
C LEU A 206 26.60 5.96 -1.85
N ALA A 207 25.61 6.78 -1.53
CA ALA A 207 24.70 6.54 -0.41
C ALA A 207 23.93 5.22 -0.58
N GLY A 208 23.45 4.94 -1.80
CA GLY A 208 22.79 3.68 -2.13
C GLY A 208 23.71 2.47 -1.97
N THR A 209 24.96 2.58 -2.42
CA THR A 209 25.96 1.51 -2.33
C THR A 209 26.41 1.28 -0.90
N ILE A 210 26.70 2.33 -0.12
CA ILE A 210 27.06 2.20 1.29
C ILE A 210 25.91 1.53 2.05
N ALA A 211 24.67 2.00 1.85
CA ALA A 211 23.52 1.43 2.52
C ALA A 211 23.25 -0.03 2.12
N ILE A 212 23.40 -0.42 0.85
CA ILE A 212 23.20 -1.82 0.44
C ILE A 212 24.21 -2.77 1.09
N TRP A 213 25.46 -2.33 1.30
CA TRP A 213 26.48 -3.10 2.02
C TRP A 213 26.21 -3.21 3.53
N ILE A 214 25.53 -2.22 4.12
CA ILE A 214 25.09 -2.26 5.52
C ILE A 214 23.91 -3.24 5.69
N TYR A 215 22.92 -3.19 4.79
CA TYR A 215 21.70 -4.01 4.91
C TYR A 215 21.86 -5.45 4.41
N CYS A 216 22.79 -5.71 3.49
CA CYS A 216 23.07 -7.03 2.99
C CYS A 216 24.30 -7.60 3.71
N PRO A 217 24.16 -8.68 4.50
CA PRO A 217 25.26 -9.24 5.28
C PRO A 217 26.22 -10.11 4.45
N TRP A 218 25.84 -10.45 3.22
CA TRP A 218 26.69 -11.23 2.30
C TRP A 218 27.97 -10.47 1.96
N ARG A 219 29.08 -11.20 1.80
CA ARG A 219 30.37 -10.64 1.37
C ARG A 219 30.98 -11.50 0.25
N PRO A 220 31.57 -10.89 -0.79
CA PRO A 220 32.28 -11.62 -1.83
C PRO A 220 33.51 -12.33 -1.24
N SER A 221 33.82 -13.51 -1.77
CA SER A 221 35.02 -14.29 -1.41
C SER A 221 35.87 -14.59 -2.65
N ALA A 222 37.09 -15.09 -2.44
CA ALA A 222 37.95 -15.53 -3.55
C ALA A 222 37.23 -16.58 -4.41
N VAL A 223 37.26 -16.38 -5.74
CA VAL A 223 36.57 -17.23 -6.72
C VAL A 223 37.50 -18.35 -7.18
N ARG A 224 37.07 -19.60 -7.04
CA ARG A 224 37.81 -20.76 -7.59
C ARG A 224 37.23 -21.20 -8.93
N ASN A 225 35.92 -21.07 -9.13
CA ASN A 225 35.24 -21.44 -10.37
C ASN A 225 34.48 -20.27 -11.02
N TRP A 226 34.85 -19.94 -12.26
CA TRP A 226 34.22 -18.87 -13.05
C TRP A 226 33.12 -19.35 -14.02
N SER A 227 32.86 -20.66 -14.10
CA SER A 227 31.92 -21.24 -15.07
C SER A 227 30.49 -20.68 -14.99
N GLY A 228 30.06 -20.24 -13.79
CA GLY A 228 28.73 -19.67 -13.56
C GLY A 228 28.51 -18.35 -14.30
N VAL A 229 29.58 -17.57 -14.50
CA VAL A 229 29.52 -16.27 -15.19
C VAL A 229 29.15 -16.45 -16.67
N TRP A 230 29.77 -17.41 -17.36
CA TRP A 230 29.56 -17.63 -18.79
C TRP A 230 28.13 -18.06 -19.12
N ARG A 231 27.49 -18.81 -18.21
CA ARG A 231 26.07 -19.14 -18.33
C ARG A 231 25.20 -17.87 -18.26
N GLY A 232 25.54 -16.97 -17.34
CA GLY A 232 24.86 -15.68 -17.20
C GLY A 232 25.03 -14.78 -18.42
N VAL A 233 26.27 -14.61 -18.90
CA VAL A 233 26.58 -13.81 -20.09
C VAL A 233 25.81 -14.30 -21.32
N ARG A 234 25.77 -15.62 -21.57
CA ARG A 234 25.04 -16.19 -22.71
C ARG A 234 23.53 -15.93 -22.64
N MET A 235 22.94 -16.04 -21.45
CA MET A 235 21.52 -15.75 -21.25
C MET A 235 21.20 -14.28 -21.55
N SER A 236 22.10 -13.38 -21.18
CA SER A 236 21.90 -11.95 -21.33
C SER A 236 22.12 -11.44 -22.74
N LEU A 237 23.09 -11.99 -23.48
CA LEU A 237 23.28 -11.67 -24.90
C LEU A 237 22.02 -11.95 -25.74
N ASN A 238 21.26 -13.00 -25.40
CA ASN A 238 20.00 -13.33 -26.07
C ASN A 238 18.88 -12.30 -25.82
N LEU A 239 18.97 -11.50 -24.75
CA LEU A 239 17.99 -10.45 -24.39
C LEU A 239 18.43 -9.05 -24.86
N SER A 240 19.69 -8.85 -25.25
CA SER A 240 20.26 -7.53 -25.57
C SER A 240 19.76 -6.96 -26.91
N GLY A 241 19.44 -7.79 -27.90
CA GLY A 241 19.14 -7.32 -29.26
C GLY A 241 17.89 -6.43 -29.38
N THR A 242 16.81 -6.77 -28.69
CA THR A 242 15.56 -5.98 -28.68
C THR A 242 15.69 -4.72 -27.83
N THR A 243 16.42 -4.80 -26.71
CA THR A 243 16.70 -3.66 -25.84
C THR A 243 17.61 -2.64 -26.51
N ALA A 244 18.63 -3.07 -27.25
CA ALA A 244 19.54 -2.19 -27.98
C ALA A 244 18.81 -1.39 -29.07
N LEU A 245 17.89 -2.02 -29.80
CA LEU A 245 17.08 -1.33 -30.81
C LEU A 245 16.09 -0.33 -30.19
N ALA A 246 15.47 -0.72 -29.06
CA ALA A 246 14.61 0.18 -28.31
C ALA A 246 15.38 1.38 -27.74
N PHE A 247 16.64 1.18 -27.38
CA PHE A 247 17.52 2.22 -26.89
C PHE A 247 17.88 3.24 -27.98
N LEU A 248 18.33 2.77 -29.14
CA LEU A 248 18.85 3.65 -30.20
C LEU A 248 17.83 4.71 -30.63
N HIS A 249 16.56 4.34 -30.79
CA HIS A 249 15.55 5.34 -31.18
C HIS A 249 15.17 6.29 -30.03
N ARG A 250 15.19 5.84 -28.77
CA ARG A 250 14.81 6.66 -27.60
C ARG A 250 15.83 7.70 -27.20
N GLN A 251 17.07 7.54 -27.66
CA GLN A 251 18.14 8.49 -27.39
C GLN A 251 18.58 9.28 -28.61
N ALA A 252 18.11 8.92 -29.81
CA ALA A 252 18.49 9.61 -31.04
C ALA A 252 18.08 11.09 -31.03
N ASP A 253 16.89 11.40 -30.52
CA ASP A 253 16.43 12.77 -30.27
C ASP A 253 17.41 13.57 -29.40
N ASN A 254 17.82 13.03 -28.26
CA ASN A 254 18.74 13.71 -27.34
C ASN A 254 20.11 13.96 -27.96
N ILE A 255 20.64 12.97 -28.70
CA ILE A 255 21.92 13.09 -29.42
C ILE A 255 21.81 14.16 -30.50
N LEU A 256 20.77 14.10 -31.34
CA LEU A 256 20.61 15.00 -32.49
C LEU A 256 20.39 16.45 -32.04
N ILE A 257 19.54 16.68 -31.04
CA ILE A 257 19.31 18.03 -30.49
C ILE A 257 20.59 18.58 -29.86
N GLY A 258 21.26 17.78 -29.01
CA GLY A 258 22.51 18.18 -28.37
C GLY A 258 23.62 18.49 -29.38
N TRP A 259 23.74 17.68 -30.44
CA TRP A 259 24.70 17.89 -31.52
C TRP A 259 24.45 19.18 -32.32
N ARG A 260 23.21 19.42 -32.75
CA ARG A 260 22.91 20.52 -33.69
C ARG A 260 22.66 21.87 -33.02
N TRP A 261 22.06 21.86 -31.82
CA TRP A 261 21.56 23.05 -31.13
C TRP A 261 22.18 23.27 -29.75
N GLY A 262 22.99 22.32 -29.26
CA GLY A 262 23.67 22.43 -27.98
C GLY A 262 22.79 22.17 -26.76
N ALA A 263 23.34 22.47 -25.59
CA ALA A 263 22.76 22.10 -24.30
C ALA A 263 21.42 22.78 -24.01
N THR A 264 21.24 24.06 -24.32
CA THR A 264 20.02 24.80 -23.95
C THR A 264 18.75 24.20 -24.54
N GLU A 265 18.73 23.93 -25.86
CA GLU A 265 17.58 23.29 -26.52
C GLU A 265 17.33 21.88 -25.98
N LEU A 266 18.40 21.12 -25.71
CA LEU A 266 18.30 19.79 -25.11
C LEU A 266 17.74 19.84 -23.69
N GLY A 267 18.07 20.88 -22.92
CA GLY A 267 17.54 21.13 -21.59
C GLY A 267 16.01 21.29 -21.62
N TYR A 268 15.52 22.15 -22.51
CA TYR A 268 14.07 22.31 -22.73
C TYR A 268 13.41 20.99 -23.13
N TYR A 269 14.01 20.27 -24.08
CA TYR A 269 13.47 19.02 -24.57
C TYR A 269 13.38 17.94 -23.48
N THR A 270 14.47 17.70 -22.76
CA THR A 270 14.54 16.61 -21.79
C THR A 270 13.72 16.85 -20.55
N ARG A 271 13.56 18.11 -20.11
CA ARG A 271 12.64 18.44 -19.00
C ARG A 271 11.19 18.23 -19.41
N ALA A 272 10.78 18.73 -20.58
CA ALA A 272 9.43 18.51 -21.10
C ALA A 272 9.12 17.01 -21.25
N TYR A 273 10.03 16.26 -21.89
CA TYR A 273 9.89 14.82 -22.08
C TYR A 273 9.82 14.06 -20.74
N GLY A 274 10.70 14.40 -19.79
CA GLY A 274 10.73 13.77 -18.47
C GLY A 274 9.43 13.96 -17.68
N LEU A 275 8.89 15.18 -17.68
CA LEU A 275 7.61 15.48 -17.03
C LEU A 275 6.45 14.70 -17.66
N LEU A 276 6.50 14.47 -18.98
CA LEU A 276 5.49 13.68 -19.69
C LEU A 276 5.57 12.18 -19.34
N MET A 277 6.78 11.62 -19.31
CA MET A 277 6.97 10.19 -19.09
C MET A 277 6.70 9.74 -17.64
N MET A 278 6.94 10.60 -16.65
CA MET A 278 6.78 10.28 -15.22
C MET A 278 5.39 9.68 -14.89
N PRO A 279 4.26 10.37 -15.14
CA PRO A 279 2.94 9.83 -14.85
C PRO A 279 2.55 8.67 -15.78
N LEU A 280 3.00 8.69 -17.05
CA LEU A 280 2.70 7.63 -18.01
C LEU A 280 3.27 6.27 -17.58
N ASN A 281 4.47 6.25 -17.00
CA ASN A 281 5.13 5.05 -16.51
C ASN A 281 4.42 4.43 -15.29
N LEU A 282 3.77 5.24 -14.45
CA LEU A 282 2.98 4.73 -13.32
C LEU A 282 1.74 3.95 -13.76
N VAL A 283 1.14 4.33 -14.88
CA VAL A 283 -0.06 3.68 -15.42
C VAL A 283 0.32 2.41 -16.18
N THR A 284 1.26 2.51 -17.11
CA THR A 284 1.53 1.45 -18.10
C THR A 284 2.27 0.25 -17.54
N GLY A 285 3.20 0.46 -16.59
CA GLY A 285 4.05 -0.60 -16.04
C GLY A 285 3.29 -1.69 -15.26
N PRO A 286 2.51 -1.34 -14.22
CA PRO A 286 1.74 -2.31 -13.44
C PRO A 286 0.69 -3.06 -14.28
N LEU A 287 0.01 -2.35 -15.18
CA LEU A 287 -1.01 -2.94 -16.06
C LEU A 287 -0.39 -3.99 -17.00
N THR A 288 0.74 -3.68 -17.63
CA THR A 288 1.45 -4.64 -18.50
C THR A 288 1.87 -5.90 -17.75
N SER A 289 2.41 -5.74 -16.54
CA SER A 289 2.85 -6.87 -15.70
C SER A 289 1.70 -7.78 -15.25
N ALA A 290 0.48 -7.25 -15.14
CA ALA A 290 -0.71 -8.01 -14.79
C ALA A 290 -1.42 -8.65 -16.00
N ILE A 291 -1.52 -7.92 -17.11
CA ILE A 291 -2.31 -8.32 -18.28
C ILE A 291 -1.60 -9.38 -19.11
N VAL A 292 -0.28 -9.26 -19.32
CA VAL A 292 0.47 -10.22 -20.16
C VAL A 292 0.33 -11.67 -19.67
N PRO A 293 0.52 -11.99 -18.37
CA PRO A 293 0.31 -13.35 -17.88
C PRO A 293 -1.15 -13.82 -18.02
N ALA A 294 -2.13 -12.92 -17.81
CA ALA A 294 -3.54 -13.25 -17.93
C ALA A 294 -3.91 -13.61 -19.38
N LEU A 295 -3.45 -12.82 -20.35
CA LEU A 295 -3.64 -13.10 -21.78
C LEU A 295 -2.93 -14.38 -22.21
N SER A 296 -1.73 -14.64 -21.70
CA SER A 296 -0.98 -15.86 -22.05
C SER A 296 -1.72 -17.14 -21.63
N ARG A 297 -2.47 -17.10 -20.52
CA ARG A 297 -3.32 -18.23 -20.08
C ARG A 297 -4.59 -18.41 -20.92
N LEU A 298 -4.99 -17.38 -21.65
CA LEU A 298 -6.20 -17.38 -22.49
C LEU A 298 -5.86 -17.61 -23.97
N GLN A 299 -4.61 -17.90 -24.33
CA GLN A 299 -4.16 -18.01 -25.72
C GLN A 299 -4.97 -19.04 -26.52
N ASP A 300 -5.47 -20.10 -25.87
CA ASP A 300 -6.26 -21.17 -26.46
C ASP A 300 -7.77 -20.87 -26.46
N GLU A 301 -8.18 -19.70 -25.96
CA GLU A 301 -9.57 -19.25 -25.87
C GLU A 301 -9.78 -17.90 -26.61
N PRO A 302 -9.82 -17.90 -27.96
CA PRO A 302 -9.68 -16.69 -28.78
C PRO A 302 -10.66 -15.55 -28.43
N GLU A 303 -11.90 -15.90 -28.11
CA GLU A 303 -12.95 -14.95 -27.73
C GLU A 303 -12.75 -14.37 -26.32
N LYS A 304 -12.30 -15.17 -25.35
CA LYS A 304 -11.98 -14.67 -24.01
C LYS A 304 -10.73 -13.80 -24.03
N TRP A 305 -9.73 -14.21 -24.82
CA TRP A 305 -8.51 -13.44 -25.06
C TRP A 305 -8.81 -12.07 -25.69
N ARG A 306 -9.62 -12.05 -26.77
CA ARG A 306 -10.05 -10.81 -27.45
C ARG A 306 -10.68 -9.84 -26.48
N ARG A 307 -11.62 -10.34 -25.65
CA ARG A 307 -12.30 -9.52 -24.64
C ARG A 307 -11.34 -8.97 -23.59
N ALA A 308 -10.49 -9.82 -23.02
CA ALA A 308 -9.53 -9.42 -22.01
C ALA A 308 -8.54 -8.36 -22.53
N TYR A 309 -8.10 -8.50 -23.78
CA TYR A 309 -7.25 -7.51 -24.44
C TYR A 309 -7.96 -6.16 -24.59
N LEU A 310 -9.18 -6.16 -25.14
CA LEU A 310 -9.96 -4.92 -25.34
C LEU A 310 -10.29 -4.24 -24.01
N ASP A 311 -10.65 -5.00 -22.97
CA ASP A 311 -10.86 -4.48 -21.61
C ASP A 311 -9.62 -3.74 -21.09
N GLY A 312 -8.44 -4.35 -21.23
CA GLY A 312 -7.17 -3.74 -20.84
C GLY A 312 -6.81 -2.50 -21.66
N LEU A 313 -7.03 -2.55 -22.98
CA LEU A 313 -6.80 -1.45 -23.91
C LEU A 313 -7.65 -0.22 -23.54
N ILE A 314 -8.93 -0.42 -23.23
CA ILE A 314 -9.84 0.65 -22.80
C ILE A 314 -9.31 1.32 -21.54
N VAL A 315 -8.91 0.54 -20.53
CA VAL A 315 -8.40 1.09 -19.27
C VAL A 315 -7.12 1.90 -19.50
N VAL A 316 -6.18 1.38 -20.27
CA VAL A 316 -4.93 2.11 -20.59
C VAL A 316 -5.22 3.38 -21.38
N THR A 317 -6.08 3.30 -22.41
CA THR A 317 -6.46 4.46 -23.22
C THR A 317 -7.20 5.51 -22.41
N ALA A 318 -8.08 5.11 -21.48
CA ALA A 318 -8.81 6.02 -20.62
C ALA A 318 -7.90 6.73 -19.61
N LEU A 319 -6.99 6.00 -18.97
CA LEU A 319 -6.05 6.59 -18.01
C LEU A 319 -5.02 7.49 -18.69
N GLY A 320 -4.44 7.05 -19.81
CA GLY A 320 -3.50 7.87 -20.59
C GLY A 320 -4.19 9.06 -21.26
N GLY A 321 -5.45 8.89 -21.71
CA GLY A 321 -6.26 9.98 -22.25
C GLY A 321 -6.62 11.03 -21.20
N ALA A 322 -7.00 10.64 -19.99
CA ALA A 322 -7.24 11.58 -18.89
C ALA A 322 -6.00 12.42 -18.59
N LEU A 323 -4.84 11.75 -18.52
CA LEU A 323 -3.56 12.40 -18.33
C LEU A 323 -3.23 13.35 -19.51
N ALA A 324 -3.48 12.93 -20.75
CA ALA A 324 -3.26 13.75 -21.94
C ALA A 324 -4.14 15.00 -21.95
N ALA A 325 -5.42 14.87 -21.59
CA ALA A 325 -6.35 16.00 -21.52
C ALA A 325 -5.86 17.07 -20.54
N VAL A 326 -5.44 16.65 -19.34
CA VAL A 326 -4.93 17.57 -18.31
C VAL A 326 -3.59 18.18 -18.73
N MET A 327 -2.65 17.37 -19.22
CA MET A 327 -1.32 17.85 -19.62
C MET A 327 -1.39 18.76 -20.85
N PHE A 328 -2.30 18.53 -21.78
CA PHE A 328 -2.50 19.41 -22.93
C PHE A 328 -3.19 20.71 -22.51
N GLY A 329 -4.27 20.60 -21.72
CA GLY A 329 -5.09 21.75 -21.34
C GLY A 329 -4.39 22.68 -20.36
N ALA A 330 -3.74 22.14 -19.33
CA ALA A 330 -3.05 22.90 -18.28
C ALA A 330 -1.52 22.82 -18.40
N GLY A 331 -1.00 22.60 -19.61
CA GLY A 331 0.44 22.39 -19.83
C GLY A 331 1.32 23.55 -19.37
N GLU A 332 0.87 24.78 -19.62
CA GLU A 332 1.53 26.01 -19.16
C GLU A 332 1.62 26.05 -17.63
N ALA A 333 0.50 25.85 -16.93
CA ALA A 333 0.47 25.79 -15.48
C ALA A 333 1.36 24.67 -14.92
N VAL A 334 1.40 23.50 -15.57
CA VAL A 334 2.26 22.38 -15.17
C VAL A 334 3.74 22.76 -15.29
N ILE A 335 4.15 23.38 -16.40
CA ILE A 335 5.53 23.80 -16.62
C ILE A 335 5.93 24.94 -15.67
N GLU A 336 5.07 25.95 -15.49
CA GLU A 336 5.34 27.07 -14.59
C GLU A 336 5.43 26.62 -13.12
N ILE A 337 4.51 25.77 -12.66
CA ILE A 337 4.54 25.24 -11.30
C ILE A 337 5.78 24.38 -11.12
N VAL A 338 6.04 23.42 -12.01
CA VAL A 338 7.11 22.46 -11.77
C VAL A 338 8.48 23.07 -12.06
N LEU A 339 8.70 23.67 -13.23
CA LEU A 339 10.02 24.15 -13.64
C LEU A 339 10.28 25.62 -13.25
N GLY A 340 9.23 26.44 -13.13
CA GLY A 340 9.36 27.86 -12.80
C GLY A 340 9.56 28.76 -14.02
N PRO A 341 9.92 30.04 -13.80
CA PRO A 341 10.18 30.99 -14.88
C PRO A 341 11.41 30.57 -15.71
N ASN A 342 11.51 31.03 -16.96
CA ASN A 342 12.56 30.71 -17.96
C ASN A 342 12.41 29.37 -18.71
N TRP A 343 11.29 28.66 -18.50
CA TRP A 343 11.01 27.37 -19.14
C TRP A 343 9.93 27.42 -20.23
N GLU A 344 9.57 28.61 -20.70
CA GLU A 344 8.53 28.84 -21.73
C GLU A 344 8.75 27.99 -22.99
N ARG A 345 10.00 27.88 -23.46
CA ARG A 345 10.31 27.06 -24.64
C ARG A 345 10.09 25.56 -24.42
N ALA A 346 10.18 25.09 -23.17
CA ALA A 346 9.82 23.72 -22.81
C ALA A 346 8.30 23.48 -22.86
N GLU A 347 7.46 24.50 -22.65
CA GLU A 347 6.00 24.38 -22.77
C GLU A 347 5.59 23.99 -24.20
N GLN A 348 6.18 24.62 -25.22
CA GLN A 348 5.90 24.30 -26.61
C GLN A 348 6.29 22.86 -26.93
N VAL A 349 7.49 22.45 -26.50
CA VAL A 349 7.96 21.05 -26.65
C VAL A 349 7.00 20.09 -25.93
N PHE A 350 6.63 20.40 -24.70
CA PHE A 350 5.74 19.60 -23.87
C PHE A 350 4.38 19.41 -24.56
N THR A 351 3.77 20.48 -25.05
CA THR A 351 2.47 20.47 -25.74
C THR A 351 2.51 19.56 -26.97
N PHE A 352 3.56 19.66 -27.79
CA PHE A 352 3.70 18.78 -28.96
C PHE A 352 3.84 17.31 -28.53
N LEU A 353 4.69 17.00 -27.54
CA LEU A 353 4.87 15.63 -27.07
C LEU A 353 3.59 15.02 -26.46
N VAL A 354 2.69 15.82 -25.86
CA VAL A 354 1.39 15.34 -25.36
C VAL A 354 0.52 14.80 -26.51
N LEU A 355 0.62 15.35 -27.72
CA LEU A 355 -0.09 14.81 -28.89
C LEU A 355 0.40 13.40 -29.24
N ALA A 356 1.71 13.16 -29.12
CA ALA A 356 2.30 11.83 -29.30
C ALA A 356 1.68 10.81 -28.33
N MET A 357 1.40 11.22 -27.09
CA MET A 357 0.84 10.35 -26.04
C MET A 357 -0.53 9.75 -26.39
N LEU A 358 -1.35 10.47 -27.18
CA LEU A 358 -2.66 9.98 -27.63
C LEU A 358 -2.52 8.72 -28.50
N ALA A 359 -1.53 8.67 -29.38
CA ALA A 359 -1.21 7.50 -30.19
C ALA A 359 -0.37 6.48 -29.41
N ALA A 360 0.60 6.93 -28.62
CA ALA A 360 1.54 6.07 -27.89
C ALA A 360 0.84 5.13 -26.90
N THR A 361 -0.15 5.65 -26.16
CA THR A 361 -0.86 4.92 -25.10
C THR A 361 -1.50 3.62 -25.61
N PRO A 362 -2.40 3.66 -26.62
CA PRO A 362 -2.93 2.45 -27.25
C PRO A 362 -1.88 1.65 -28.04
N MET A 363 -0.87 2.28 -28.64
CA MET A 363 0.21 1.52 -29.31
C MET A 363 1.02 0.67 -28.32
N ASN A 364 1.19 1.09 -27.07
CA ASN A 364 1.97 0.35 -26.09
C ASN A 364 1.32 -1.01 -25.72
N THR A 365 0.00 -1.16 -25.89
CA THR A 365 -0.68 -2.44 -25.63
C THR A 365 -0.38 -3.50 -26.68
N VAL A 366 0.18 -3.13 -27.83
CA VAL A 366 0.64 -4.07 -28.87
C VAL A 366 1.68 -5.06 -28.32
N VAL A 367 2.50 -4.63 -27.35
CA VAL A 367 3.43 -5.51 -26.64
C VAL A 367 2.68 -6.68 -26.00
N TRP A 368 1.46 -6.46 -25.48
CA TRP A 368 0.67 -7.53 -24.88
C TRP A 368 0.25 -8.58 -25.89
N ILE A 369 -0.08 -8.16 -27.12
CA ILE A 369 -0.39 -9.08 -28.22
C ILE A 369 0.82 -9.92 -28.56
N TYR A 370 1.98 -9.27 -28.80
CA TYR A 370 3.17 -9.98 -29.23
C TYR A 370 3.71 -10.92 -28.17
N VAL A 371 3.76 -10.50 -26.90
CA VAL A 371 4.31 -11.33 -25.83
C VAL A 371 3.38 -12.48 -25.48
N SER A 372 2.06 -12.24 -25.32
CA SER A 372 1.13 -13.30 -24.92
C SER A 372 0.91 -14.37 -25.98
N LEU A 373 1.09 -14.04 -27.26
CA LEU A 373 0.98 -14.98 -28.39
C LEU A 373 2.35 -15.50 -28.87
N GLY A 374 3.45 -15.17 -28.20
CA GLY A 374 4.80 -15.61 -28.58
C GLY A 374 5.33 -15.05 -29.91
N ARG A 375 4.80 -13.92 -30.39
CA ARG A 375 5.15 -13.29 -31.69
C ARG A 375 6.26 -12.24 -31.58
N THR A 376 7.32 -12.56 -30.85
CA THR A 376 8.45 -11.64 -30.57
C THR A 376 9.19 -11.19 -31.83
N PHE A 377 9.22 -12.01 -32.89
CA PHE A 377 9.81 -11.60 -34.17
C PHE A 377 9.07 -10.44 -34.84
N ARG A 378 7.72 -10.42 -34.79
CA ARG A 378 6.93 -9.29 -35.30
C ARG A 378 7.14 -8.02 -34.48
N MET A 379 7.33 -8.17 -33.17
CA MET A 379 7.71 -7.06 -32.29
C MET A 379 9.06 -6.46 -32.72
N LEU A 380 10.06 -7.30 -33.04
CA LEU A 380 11.34 -6.84 -33.56
C LEU A 380 11.19 -6.12 -34.91
N GLN A 381 10.43 -6.68 -35.85
CA GLN A 381 10.17 -6.06 -37.15
C GLN A 381 9.55 -4.67 -37.00
N TRP A 382 8.51 -4.54 -36.15
CA TRP A 382 7.92 -3.24 -35.84
C TRP A 382 8.93 -2.29 -35.17
N GLY A 383 9.76 -2.81 -34.26
CA GLY A 383 10.82 -2.03 -33.63
C GLY A 383 11.77 -1.40 -34.65
N VAL A 384 12.16 -2.14 -35.70
CA VAL A 384 13.05 -1.63 -36.76
C VAL A 384 12.35 -0.57 -37.60
N ILE A 385 11.10 -0.85 -38.03
CA ILE A 385 10.30 0.08 -38.84
C ILE A 385 10.05 1.38 -38.06
N GLY A 386 9.61 1.27 -36.81
CA GLY A 386 9.33 2.40 -35.93
C GLY A 386 10.59 3.21 -35.65
N ALA A 387 11.69 2.57 -35.26
CA ALA A 387 12.96 3.25 -35.02
C ALA A 387 13.42 4.05 -36.24
N THR A 388 13.36 3.47 -37.44
CA THR A 388 13.74 4.14 -38.68
C THR A 388 12.84 5.34 -38.97
N ALA A 389 11.53 5.17 -38.83
CA ALA A 389 10.55 6.24 -39.05
C ALA A 389 10.74 7.40 -38.05
N TYR A 390 10.96 7.10 -36.76
CA TYR A 390 11.15 8.12 -35.73
C TYR A 390 12.48 8.86 -35.89
N VAL A 391 13.58 8.15 -36.22
CA VAL A 391 14.87 8.80 -36.52
C VAL A 391 14.76 9.70 -37.74
N ALA A 392 14.10 9.27 -38.81
CA ALA A 392 13.84 10.11 -39.98
C ALA A 392 13.01 11.36 -39.61
N ALA A 393 11.99 11.19 -38.77
CA ALA A 393 11.20 12.31 -38.27
C ALA A 393 12.04 13.29 -37.44
N PHE A 394 12.96 12.80 -36.60
CA PHE A 394 13.88 13.66 -35.87
C PHE A 394 14.74 14.50 -36.82
N PHE A 395 15.29 13.91 -37.90
CA PHE A 395 16.03 14.67 -38.92
C PHE A 395 15.18 15.73 -39.63
N ILE A 396 13.90 15.44 -39.91
CA ILE A 396 12.97 16.42 -40.51
C ILE A 396 12.68 17.57 -39.54
N GLY A 397 12.51 17.28 -38.25
CA GLY A 397 12.24 18.29 -37.22
C GLY A 397 13.49 19.06 -36.77
N LEU A 398 14.68 18.49 -36.95
CA LEU A 398 15.94 19.01 -36.43
C LEU A 398 16.25 20.46 -36.86
N PRO A 399 15.98 20.91 -38.10
CA PRO A 399 16.22 22.30 -38.50
C PRO A 399 15.39 23.35 -37.74
N TYR A 400 14.35 22.92 -37.00
CA TYR A 400 13.43 23.80 -36.27
C TYR A 400 13.60 23.74 -34.75
N GLY A 401 14.73 23.23 -34.26
CA GLY A 401 15.04 23.15 -32.83
C GLY A 401 14.25 22.06 -32.08
N ALA A 402 14.27 22.12 -30.75
CA ALA A 402 13.59 21.14 -29.91
C ALA A 402 12.06 21.03 -30.17
N PRO A 403 11.31 22.13 -30.37
CA PRO A 403 9.88 22.05 -30.71
C PRO A 403 9.65 21.35 -32.05
N GLY A 404 10.51 21.60 -33.05
CA GLY A 404 10.46 20.93 -34.34
C GLY A 404 10.60 19.41 -34.24
N VAL A 405 11.60 18.95 -33.50
CA VAL A 405 11.84 17.52 -33.25
C VAL A 405 10.64 16.89 -32.54
N ALA A 406 10.08 17.57 -31.53
CA ALA A 406 8.90 17.10 -30.80
C ALA A 406 7.66 16.99 -31.70
N LEU A 407 7.40 17.98 -32.54
CA LEU A 407 6.27 17.97 -33.46
C LEU A 407 6.42 16.87 -34.52
N ALA A 408 7.62 16.74 -35.11
CA ALA A 408 7.90 15.71 -36.11
C ALA A 408 7.75 14.30 -35.53
N TYR A 409 8.26 14.07 -34.31
CA TYR A 409 8.07 12.82 -33.59
C TYR A 409 6.60 12.50 -33.32
N SER A 410 5.84 13.48 -32.82
CA SER A 410 4.43 13.32 -32.50
C SER A 410 3.59 13.03 -33.75
N THR A 411 3.94 13.67 -34.86
CA THR A 411 3.36 13.41 -36.17
C THR A 411 3.70 12.00 -36.65
N ALA A 412 4.97 11.60 -36.61
CA ALA A 412 5.39 10.26 -37.00
C ALA A 412 4.74 9.16 -36.15
N GLN A 413 4.59 9.38 -34.84
CA GLN A 413 3.91 8.46 -33.94
C GLN A 413 2.41 8.35 -34.26
N SER A 414 1.76 9.47 -34.56
CA SER A 414 0.35 9.50 -34.98
C SER A 414 0.14 8.80 -36.32
N LEU A 415 1.02 9.00 -37.29
CA LEU A 415 0.98 8.30 -38.59
C LEU A 415 1.28 6.81 -38.44
N ALA A 416 2.19 6.44 -37.53
CA ALA A 416 2.54 5.05 -37.23
C ALA A 416 1.42 4.28 -36.49
N PHE A 417 0.42 4.98 -35.94
CA PHE A 417 -0.67 4.39 -35.16
C PHE A 417 -1.41 3.27 -35.93
N LEU A 418 -1.89 3.56 -37.15
CA LEU A 418 -2.65 2.59 -37.94
C LEU A 418 -1.80 1.41 -38.42
N PRO A 419 -0.60 1.62 -39.03
CA PRO A 419 0.27 0.50 -39.42
C PRO A 419 0.67 -0.40 -38.25
N CYS A 420 0.96 0.18 -37.08
CA CYS A 420 1.32 -0.55 -35.87
C CYS A 420 0.22 -1.53 -35.45
N LEU A 421 -0.99 -1.00 -35.28
CA LEU A 421 -2.15 -1.78 -34.86
C LEU A 421 -2.57 -2.80 -35.91
N TRP A 422 -2.50 -2.45 -37.19
CA TRP A 422 -2.78 -3.38 -38.29
C TRP A 422 -1.83 -4.58 -38.26
N MET A 423 -0.51 -4.32 -38.16
CA MET A 423 0.50 -5.38 -38.10
C MET A 423 0.33 -6.27 -36.87
N ALA A 424 -0.01 -5.67 -35.73
CA ALA A 424 -0.20 -6.37 -34.46
C ALA A 424 -1.44 -7.28 -34.46
N THR A 425 -2.58 -6.76 -34.93
CA THR A 425 -3.87 -7.46 -34.91
C THR A 425 -4.00 -8.50 -36.03
N ARG A 426 -3.15 -8.44 -37.07
CA ARG A 426 -3.18 -9.39 -38.20
C ARG A 426 -3.01 -10.84 -37.72
N GLN A 427 -3.93 -11.71 -38.13
CA GLN A 427 -4.00 -13.12 -37.73
C GLN A 427 -4.17 -13.30 -36.20
N THR A 428 -4.90 -12.41 -35.54
CA THR A 428 -5.32 -12.56 -34.14
C THR A 428 -6.84 -12.55 -34.07
N SER A 429 -7.42 -12.88 -32.91
CA SER A 429 -8.86 -12.76 -32.72
C SER A 429 -9.33 -11.30 -32.64
N VAL A 430 -8.46 -10.36 -32.30
CA VAL A 430 -8.75 -8.92 -32.29
C VAL A 430 -8.52 -8.35 -33.68
N THR A 431 -9.45 -7.53 -34.19
CA THR A 431 -9.27 -6.82 -35.46
C THR A 431 -8.87 -5.36 -35.25
N LEU A 432 -8.28 -4.72 -36.27
CA LEU A 432 -8.01 -3.28 -36.23
C LEU A 432 -9.29 -2.46 -35.95
N VAL A 433 -10.42 -2.88 -36.53
CA VAL A 433 -11.72 -2.22 -36.33
C VAL A 433 -12.15 -2.31 -34.86
N ASP A 434 -11.90 -3.43 -34.17
CA ASP A 434 -12.21 -3.56 -32.74
C ASP A 434 -11.42 -2.56 -31.90
N VAL A 435 -10.13 -2.39 -32.20
CA VAL A 435 -9.24 -1.45 -31.50
C VAL A 435 -9.66 -0.01 -31.76
N LEU A 436 -9.90 0.36 -33.01
CA LEU A 436 -10.33 1.71 -33.39
C LEU A 436 -11.67 2.06 -32.74
N LYS A 437 -12.62 1.12 -32.78
CA LYS A 437 -13.87 1.23 -32.04
C LYS A 437 -13.55 1.51 -30.56
N ALA A 438 -12.82 0.64 -29.87
CA ALA A 438 -12.53 0.80 -28.44
C ALA A 438 -11.90 2.15 -28.07
N CYS A 439 -10.98 2.66 -28.88
CA CYS A 439 -10.22 3.89 -28.58
C CYS A 439 -10.92 5.19 -29.00
N LEU A 440 -11.74 5.18 -30.06
CA LEU A 440 -12.30 6.39 -30.67
C LEU A 440 -13.09 7.27 -29.67
N PRO A 441 -14.07 6.78 -28.90
CA PRO A 441 -14.87 7.64 -28.03
C PRO A 441 -14.04 8.21 -26.86
N ILE A 442 -13.05 7.45 -26.37
CA ILE A 442 -12.14 7.90 -25.31
C ILE A 442 -11.21 8.98 -25.85
N THR A 443 -10.70 8.80 -27.07
CA THR A 443 -9.85 9.79 -27.74
C THR A 443 -10.65 11.07 -28.04
N ALA A 444 -11.89 10.94 -28.51
CA ALA A 444 -12.78 12.08 -28.73
C ALA A 444 -13.08 12.86 -27.43
N LEU A 445 -13.36 12.15 -26.33
CA LEU A 445 -13.53 12.75 -25.01
C LEU A 445 -12.25 13.48 -24.55
N THR A 446 -11.09 12.88 -24.80
CA THR A 446 -9.78 13.45 -24.48
C THR A 446 -9.53 14.75 -25.22
N VAL A 447 -9.76 14.77 -26.53
CA VAL A 447 -9.61 15.97 -27.35
C VAL A 447 -10.62 17.04 -26.92
N LEU A 448 -11.87 16.66 -26.66
CA LEU A 448 -12.90 17.60 -26.22
C LEU A 448 -12.52 18.27 -24.89
N ILE A 449 -12.20 17.48 -23.87
CA ILE A 449 -11.88 18.01 -22.54
C ILE A 449 -10.55 18.75 -22.55
N GLY A 450 -9.51 18.19 -23.16
CA GLY A 450 -8.20 18.85 -23.26
C GLY A 450 -8.26 20.15 -24.04
N GLY A 451 -9.00 20.18 -25.16
CA GLY A 451 -9.22 21.39 -25.96
C GLY A 451 -10.03 22.44 -25.20
N SER A 452 -11.11 22.04 -24.52
CA SER A 452 -11.93 22.95 -23.69
C SER A 452 -11.11 23.53 -22.54
N LEU A 453 -10.29 22.69 -21.90
CA LEU A 453 -9.40 23.13 -20.83
C LEU A 453 -8.35 24.11 -21.36
N ARG A 454 -7.69 23.83 -22.50
CA ARG A 454 -6.70 24.74 -23.10
C ARG A 454 -7.30 26.11 -23.45
N ILE A 455 -8.53 26.13 -23.95
CA ILE A 455 -9.24 27.39 -24.24
C ILE A 455 -9.52 28.13 -22.92
N ALA A 456 -10.01 27.42 -21.90
CA ALA A 456 -10.34 28.04 -20.61
C ALA A 456 -9.12 28.62 -19.90
N THR A 457 -8.00 27.89 -19.87
CA THR A 457 -6.75 28.32 -19.20
C THR A 457 -6.13 29.53 -19.88
N GLY A 458 -6.37 29.74 -21.18
CA GLY A 458 -5.87 30.91 -21.91
C GLY A 458 -6.44 32.26 -21.44
N TYR A 459 -7.44 32.27 -20.56
CA TYR A 459 -8.08 33.49 -20.02
C TYR A 459 -8.04 33.58 -18.50
N THR A 460 -7.33 32.68 -17.82
CA THR A 460 -7.37 32.56 -16.36
C THR A 460 -5.99 32.71 -15.72
N THR A 461 -5.94 32.66 -14.40
CA THR A 461 -4.69 32.72 -13.63
C THR A 461 -4.23 31.32 -13.25
N LEU A 462 -2.94 31.18 -12.95
CA LEU A 462 -2.31 29.90 -12.62
C LEU A 462 -3.09 29.03 -11.61
N TRP A 463 -3.57 29.62 -10.51
CA TRP A 463 -4.32 28.87 -9.49
C TRP A 463 -5.72 28.46 -9.94
N VAL A 464 -6.33 29.25 -10.81
CA VAL A 464 -7.60 28.90 -11.46
C VAL A 464 -7.37 27.75 -12.45
N ASP A 465 -6.25 27.73 -13.18
CA ASP A 465 -5.90 26.63 -14.09
C ASP A 465 -5.75 25.30 -13.35
N VAL A 466 -5.18 25.31 -12.13
CA VAL A 466 -5.09 24.12 -11.28
C VAL A 466 -6.48 23.60 -10.89
N LEU A 467 -7.41 24.50 -10.53
CA LEU A 467 -8.79 24.14 -10.23
C LEU A 467 -9.51 23.62 -11.48
N LEU A 468 -9.33 24.28 -12.63
CA LEU A 468 -9.88 23.85 -13.92
C LEU A 468 -9.34 22.48 -14.32
N ALA A 469 -8.07 22.19 -14.09
CA ALA A 469 -7.45 20.89 -14.34
C ALA A 469 -8.06 19.78 -13.45
N ALA A 470 -8.29 20.06 -12.17
CA ALA A 470 -8.96 19.12 -11.27
C ALA A 470 -10.41 18.86 -11.69
N MET A 471 -11.14 19.91 -12.08
CA MET A 471 -12.51 19.80 -12.60
C MET A 471 -12.55 19.06 -13.94
N ALA A 472 -11.59 19.29 -14.84
CA ALA A 472 -11.46 18.56 -16.10
C ALA A 472 -11.21 17.07 -15.87
N GLY A 473 -10.42 16.71 -14.85
CA GLY A 473 -10.25 15.32 -14.41
C GLY A 473 -11.58 14.69 -13.97
N LEU A 474 -12.37 15.39 -13.16
CA LEU A 474 -13.71 14.93 -12.74
C LEU A 474 -14.68 14.83 -13.93
N ALA A 475 -14.68 15.81 -14.82
CA ALA A 475 -15.48 15.79 -16.04
C ALA A 475 -15.09 14.62 -16.96
N TYR A 476 -13.81 14.28 -17.03
CA TYR A 476 -13.31 13.14 -17.78
C TYR A 476 -13.84 11.82 -17.21
N LEU A 477 -13.80 11.65 -15.89
CA LEU A 477 -14.38 10.49 -15.22
C LEU A 477 -15.89 10.40 -15.47
N GLY A 478 -16.61 11.52 -15.45
CA GLY A 478 -18.02 11.60 -15.82
C GLY A 478 -18.28 11.19 -17.28
N GLY A 479 -17.48 11.70 -18.21
CA GLY A 479 -17.56 11.35 -19.64
C GLY A 479 -17.28 9.88 -19.90
N LEU A 480 -16.29 9.28 -19.23
CA LEU A 480 -16.03 7.84 -19.29
C LEU A 480 -17.22 7.02 -18.76
N ALA A 481 -17.88 7.48 -17.69
CA ALA A 481 -19.07 6.81 -17.17
C ALA A 481 -20.22 6.84 -18.19
N VAL A 482 -20.44 7.97 -18.88
CA VAL A 482 -21.43 8.09 -19.96
C VAL A 482 -21.09 7.17 -21.15
N ILE A 483 -19.83 7.18 -21.61
CA ILE A 483 -19.38 6.27 -22.68
C ILE A 483 -19.63 4.81 -22.27
N GLY A 484 -19.30 4.45 -21.02
CA GLY A 484 -19.55 3.13 -20.48
C GLY A 484 -21.04 2.76 -20.44
N LEU A 485 -21.95 3.71 -20.22
CA LEU A 485 -23.40 3.45 -20.17
C LEU A 485 -24.03 3.24 -21.56
N PHE A 486 -23.62 4.01 -22.56
CA PHE A 486 -24.32 4.11 -23.85
C PHE A 486 -23.59 3.47 -25.04
N TRP A 487 -22.30 3.17 -24.93
CA TRP A 487 -21.53 2.71 -26.09
C TRP A 487 -21.49 1.18 -26.20
N ALA A 488 -22.14 0.65 -27.25
CA ALA A 488 -22.61 -0.73 -27.38
C ALA A 488 -21.57 -1.88 -27.36
N PRO A 489 -20.27 -1.73 -27.71
CA PRO A 489 -19.30 -2.80 -27.48
C PRO A 489 -18.94 -3.00 -25.99
N HIS A 490 -19.42 -2.13 -25.09
CA HIS A 490 -19.01 -2.03 -23.68
C HIS A 490 -20.09 -2.42 -22.69
N THR A 491 -21.11 -3.16 -23.12
CA THR A 491 -22.16 -3.66 -22.22
C THR A 491 -21.58 -4.38 -21.01
N ARG A 492 -20.36 -4.91 -21.04
CA ARG A 492 -19.69 -5.57 -19.90
C ARG A 492 -18.71 -4.75 -19.08
N VAL A 493 -18.10 -3.67 -19.58
CA VAL A 493 -17.46 -2.67 -18.70
C VAL A 493 -18.56 -1.89 -17.98
N ARG A 494 -19.69 -1.68 -18.66
CA ARG A 494 -20.95 -1.34 -18.02
C ARG A 494 -21.38 -2.42 -17.05
N ASP A 495 -21.40 -3.71 -17.35
CA ASP A 495 -21.84 -4.72 -16.36
C ASP A 495 -20.84 -4.95 -15.23
N ARG A 496 -19.52 -4.80 -15.43
CA ARG A 496 -18.49 -4.89 -14.39
C ARG A 496 -18.36 -3.59 -13.61
N GLY A 497 -18.52 -2.45 -14.27
CA GLY A 497 -18.56 -1.11 -13.68
C GLY A 497 -19.87 -0.89 -12.95
N LEU A 498 -21.00 -1.32 -13.49
CA LEU A 498 -22.29 -1.48 -12.79
C LEU A 498 -22.25 -2.65 -11.82
N ALA A 499 -21.43 -3.69 -11.94
CA ALA A 499 -21.27 -4.70 -10.88
C ALA A 499 -20.30 -4.23 -9.81
N LEU A 500 -19.38 -3.31 -10.09
CA LEU A 500 -18.51 -2.62 -9.15
C LEU A 500 -19.22 -1.45 -8.50
N LEU A 501 -20.11 -0.77 -9.21
CA LEU A 501 -21.03 0.25 -8.73
C LEU A 501 -22.24 -0.40 -8.11
N ARG A 502 -22.69 -1.60 -8.49
CA ARG A 502 -23.62 -2.44 -7.73
C ARG A 502 -22.89 -3.18 -6.64
N LYS A 503 -21.58 -3.41 -6.66
CA LYS A 503 -20.76 -3.85 -5.51
C LYS A 503 -20.45 -2.71 -4.58
N ALA A 504 -20.32 -1.49 -5.09
CA ALA A 504 -20.12 -0.27 -4.34
C ALA A 504 -21.45 0.27 -3.86
N ARG A 505 -22.56 0.11 -4.60
CA ARG A 505 -23.97 0.32 -4.21
C ARG A 505 -24.57 -0.91 -3.55
N THR A 506 -23.91 -2.07 -3.49
CA THR A 506 -24.20 -3.09 -2.47
C THR A 506 -23.33 -2.82 -1.24
N ARG A 507 -22.10 -2.31 -1.38
CA ARG A 507 -21.36 -1.79 -0.21
C ARG A 507 -21.91 -0.46 0.35
N LEU A 508 -22.60 0.34 -0.46
CA LEU A 508 -23.27 1.61 -0.12
C LEU A 508 -24.80 1.46 -0.09
N GLY A 509 -25.35 0.31 -0.53
CA GLY A 509 -26.79 0.09 -0.70
C GLY A 509 -27.24 -1.39 -0.69
N ALA A 510 -26.37 -2.34 -0.32
CA ALA A 510 -26.72 -3.56 0.45
C ALA A 510 -26.70 -3.19 1.94
N ARG A 511 -27.11 -1.95 2.19
CA ARG A 511 -28.19 -1.60 3.10
C ARG A 511 -29.61 -1.93 2.57
N GLY A 512 -29.77 -2.59 1.43
CA GLY A 512 -31.05 -3.11 0.92
C GLY A 512 -30.84 -4.45 0.21
N GLY A 513 -31.07 -5.54 0.93
CA GLY A 513 -30.80 -6.91 0.52
C GLY A 513 -31.93 -7.56 -0.29
N ASP A 514 -31.54 -8.63 -0.98
CA ASP A 514 -32.39 -9.77 -1.29
C ASP A 514 -32.46 -10.66 -0.03
N GLU A 515 -33.62 -11.24 0.21
CA GLU A 515 -34.15 -11.65 1.51
C GLU A 515 -33.54 -12.97 2.02
N SER A 516 -32.69 -12.87 3.05
CA SER A 516 -32.75 -13.76 4.21
C SER A 516 -32.85 -12.86 5.43
N ALA A 517 -33.97 -12.90 6.16
CA ALA A 517 -34.18 -12.07 7.35
C ALA A 517 -33.03 -12.29 8.35
N GLY A 518 -32.19 -11.28 8.55
CA GLY A 518 -31.11 -11.37 9.55
C GLY A 518 -31.65 -11.27 10.96
N GLU A 519 -30.90 -11.80 11.92
CA GLU A 519 -31.30 -11.87 13.32
C GLU A 519 -30.99 -10.55 14.05
N THR A 520 -31.76 -10.23 15.09
CA THR A 520 -31.45 -9.11 15.99
C THR A 520 -30.58 -9.61 17.14
N ILE A 521 -29.32 -9.17 17.19
CA ILE A 521 -28.38 -9.51 18.26
C ILE A 521 -28.52 -8.45 19.37
N ASN A 522 -29.05 -8.87 20.53
CA ASN A 522 -29.16 -8.01 21.70
C ASN A 522 -27.81 -7.97 22.44
N ILE A 523 -27.29 -6.77 22.69
CA ILE A 523 -26.03 -6.54 23.39
C ILE A 523 -26.30 -5.65 24.59
N ALA A 524 -25.98 -6.10 25.80
CA ALA A 524 -26.07 -5.28 27.00
C ALA A 524 -24.69 -4.72 27.40
N MET A 525 -24.65 -3.47 27.82
CA MET A 525 -23.45 -2.84 28.38
C MET A 525 -23.84 -1.96 29.57
N ALA A 526 -22.98 -1.90 30.58
CA ALA A 526 -23.12 -0.95 31.68
C ALA A 526 -21.88 -0.06 31.75
N PHE A 527 -22.07 1.27 31.69
CA PHE A 527 -20.97 2.22 31.81
C PHE A 527 -21.45 3.60 32.28
N ASP A 528 -20.52 4.36 32.86
CA ASP A 528 -20.68 5.74 33.29
C ASP A 528 -20.08 6.71 32.25
N THR A 529 -20.12 8.00 32.53
CA THR A 529 -19.57 9.04 31.63
C THR A 529 -18.07 8.89 31.39
N GLU A 530 -17.30 8.37 32.35
CA GLU A 530 -15.86 8.13 32.19
C GLU A 530 -15.60 7.01 31.16
N TYR A 531 -16.40 5.94 31.20
CA TYR A 531 -16.28 4.80 30.30
C TYR A 531 -17.01 4.95 28.95
N ALA A 532 -17.84 5.99 28.76
CA ALA A 532 -18.63 6.20 27.55
C ALA A 532 -17.80 6.19 26.24
N ALA A 533 -16.61 6.78 26.26
CA ALA A 533 -15.71 6.79 25.10
C ALA A 533 -15.18 5.39 24.74
N HIS A 534 -14.98 4.54 25.75
CA HIS A 534 -14.47 3.18 25.59
C HIS A 534 -15.58 2.25 25.11
N ALA A 535 -16.79 2.40 25.67
CA ALA A 535 -17.99 1.72 25.20
C ALA A 535 -18.35 2.08 23.75
N ALA A 536 -18.16 3.34 23.34
CA ALA A 536 -18.28 3.74 21.94
C ALA A 536 -17.31 2.97 21.01
N GLY A 537 -16.09 2.72 21.48
CA GLY A 537 -15.11 1.88 20.78
C GLY A 537 -15.58 0.43 20.65
N VAL A 538 -16.20 -0.13 21.70
CA VAL A 538 -16.82 -1.47 21.68
C VAL A 538 -17.95 -1.50 20.66
N ALA A 539 -18.90 -0.56 20.70
CA ALA A 539 -20.01 -0.48 19.77
C ALA A 539 -19.54 -0.36 18.30
N ALA A 540 -18.55 0.50 18.03
CA ALA A 540 -17.93 0.62 16.71
C ALA A 540 -17.26 -0.68 16.25
N SER A 541 -16.56 -1.36 17.16
CA SER A 541 -15.91 -2.64 16.86
C SER A 541 -16.91 -3.78 16.63
N ALA A 542 -18.02 -3.82 17.37
CA ALA A 542 -19.11 -4.78 17.18
C ALA A 542 -19.82 -4.56 15.84
N ALA A 543 -20.18 -3.31 15.53
CA ALA A 543 -20.82 -2.94 14.26
C ALA A 543 -19.94 -3.28 13.05
N ARG A 544 -18.62 -3.15 13.18
CA ARG A 544 -17.66 -3.49 12.13
C ARG A 544 -17.64 -4.98 11.78
N HIS A 545 -17.81 -5.86 12.77
CA HIS A 545 -17.74 -7.31 12.59
C HIS A 545 -19.11 -7.97 12.50
N CYS A 546 -20.20 -7.19 12.40
CA CYS A 546 -21.55 -7.70 12.21
C CYS A 546 -21.77 -8.18 10.76
N ARG A 547 -22.41 -9.33 10.56
CA ARG A 547 -22.75 -9.83 9.21
C ARG A 547 -23.73 -8.91 8.50
N SER A 548 -23.63 -8.86 7.17
CA SER A 548 -24.59 -8.15 6.33
C SER A 548 -25.98 -8.81 6.43
N GLY A 549 -26.91 -8.17 7.13
CA GLY A 549 -28.28 -8.65 7.34
C GLY A 549 -28.68 -8.67 8.82
N ASP A 550 -27.74 -8.98 9.71
CA ASP A 550 -27.96 -8.98 11.16
C ASP A 550 -28.07 -7.53 11.68
N SER A 551 -28.95 -7.30 12.64
CA SER A 551 -29.13 -6.00 13.29
C SER A 551 -28.63 -6.04 14.72
N LEU A 552 -28.00 -4.96 15.18
CA LEU A 552 -27.50 -4.85 16.55
C LEU A 552 -28.44 -3.98 17.37
N ARG A 553 -28.83 -4.46 18.56
CA ARG A 553 -29.59 -3.70 19.56
C ARG A 553 -28.79 -3.61 20.84
N PHE A 554 -28.32 -2.41 21.18
CA PHE A 554 -27.60 -2.13 22.41
C PHE A 554 -28.56 -1.72 23.52
N LEU A 555 -28.58 -2.48 24.62
CA LEU A 555 -29.24 -2.16 25.88
C LEU A 555 -28.21 -1.51 26.81
N ILE A 556 -28.25 -0.18 26.96
CA ILE A 556 -27.25 0.55 27.74
C ILE A 556 -27.78 0.87 29.13
N LEU A 557 -27.19 0.23 30.14
CA LEU A 557 -27.50 0.45 31.55
C LEU A 557 -26.63 1.58 32.09
N GLN A 558 -27.23 2.70 32.49
CA GLN A 558 -26.48 3.88 32.90
C GLN A 558 -27.19 4.68 33.99
N SER A 559 -26.44 5.55 34.66
CA SER A 559 -26.96 6.60 35.52
C SER A 559 -26.22 7.91 35.24
N GLY A 560 -26.96 8.97 34.92
CA GLY A 560 -26.39 10.32 34.79
C GLY A 560 -25.58 10.63 33.51
N ILE A 561 -25.63 9.81 32.45
CA ILE A 561 -24.99 10.16 31.16
C ILE A 561 -25.84 11.20 30.43
N ASP A 562 -25.24 12.33 30.07
CA ASP A 562 -25.92 13.43 29.37
C ASP A 562 -26.29 13.08 27.91
N LEU A 563 -27.30 13.75 27.35
CA LEU A 563 -27.80 13.50 26.00
C LEU A 563 -26.75 13.72 24.89
N ALA A 564 -25.81 14.65 25.07
CA ALA A 564 -24.77 14.90 24.08
C ALA A 564 -23.77 13.74 24.02
N THR A 565 -23.40 13.20 25.18
CA THR A 565 -22.58 12.00 25.29
C THR A 565 -23.30 10.79 24.69
N ARG A 566 -24.60 10.61 24.97
CA ARG A 566 -25.42 9.54 24.36
C ARG A 566 -25.42 9.61 22.84
N ALA A 567 -25.69 10.79 22.25
CA ALA A 567 -25.68 10.98 20.80
C ALA A 567 -24.33 10.66 20.15
N ARG A 568 -23.21 10.95 20.84
CA ARG A 568 -21.86 10.62 20.36
C ARG A 568 -21.58 9.11 20.40
N VAL A 569 -22.10 8.40 21.40
CA VAL A 569 -22.02 6.93 21.46
C VAL A 569 -22.81 6.32 20.31
N GLU A 570 -24.05 6.77 20.08
CA GLU A 570 -24.90 6.30 18.96
C GLU A 570 -24.26 6.55 17.59
N ALA A 571 -23.61 7.71 17.40
CA ALA A 571 -22.87 8.04 16.18
C ALA A 571 -21.71 7.06 15.88
N SER A 572 -21.26 6.29 16.86
CA SER A 572 -20.19 5.29 16.70
C SER A 572 -20.68 3.99 16.05
N ALA A 573 -21.99 3.73 16.07
CA ALA A 573 -22.63 2.60 15.38
C ALA A 573 -24.01 2.99 14.82
N PRO A 574 -24.07 3.84 13.77
CA PRO A 574 -25.32 4.47 13.32
C PRO A 574 -26.35 3.52 12.69
N ALA A 575 -25.98 2.26 12.45
CA ALA A 575 -26.89 1.22 11.97
C ALA A 575 -27.50 0.38 13.10
N ALA A 576 -27.03 0.56 14.34
CA ALA A 576 -27.52 -0.15 15.50
C ALA A 576 -28.63 0.64 16.20
N ARG A 577 -29.52 -0.07 16.89
CA ARG A 577 -30.51 0.52 17.79
C ARG A 577 -29.90 0.64 19.18
N PHE A 578 -30.13 1.77 19.86
CA PHE A 578 -29.71 1.98 21.25
C PHE A 578 -30.93 2.21 22.13
N ASP A 579 -31.12 1.35 23.13
CA ASP A 579 -32.10 1.53 24.19
C ASP A 579 -31.35 1.91 25.47
N TRP A 580 -31.48 3.17 25.87
CA TRP A 580 -30.87 3.71 27.09
C TRP A 580 -31.76 3.45 28.29
N ILE A 581 -31.30 2.61 29.20
CA ILE A 581 -31.99 2.26 30.45
C ILE A 581 -31.33 3.07 31.57
N GLU A 582 -32.06 4.08 32.03
CA GLU A 582 -31.65 4.89 33.18
C GLU A 582 -31.90 4.13 34.48
N ILE A 583 -30.93 4.13 35.38
CA ILE A 583 -31.00 3.46 36.67
C ILE A 583 -30.92 4.50 37.79
N SER A 584 -31.95 4.53 38.64
CA SER A 584 -32.05 5.38 39.82
C SER A 584 -31.90 4.57 41.11
N ASP A 585 -31.54 5.26 42.19
CA ASP A 585 -31.37 4.71 43.55
C ASP A 585 -32.67 4.07 44.08
N GLU A 586 -33.80 4.59 43.65
CA GLU A 586 -35.14 4.11 44.00
C GLU A 586 -35.45 2.74 43.37
N MET A 587 -34.88 2.44 42.18
CA MET A 587 -35.15 1.18 41.47
C MET A 587 -34.37 -0.02 42.03
N PHE A 588 -33.24 0.23 42.67
CA PHE A 588 -32.43 -0.80 43.35
C PHE A 588 -31.78 -0.21 44.60
N PRO A 589 -32.49 -0.17 45.74
CA PRO A 589 -31.93 0.25 47.03
C PRO A 589 -30.73 -0.60 47.44
N GLU A 590 -30.71 -1.87 47.01
CA GLU A 590 -29.62 -2.82 47.25
C GLU A 590 -28.32 -2.46 46.52
N LEU A 591 -28.41 -1.58 45.51
CA LEU A 591 -27.30 -1.05 44.69
C LEU A 591 -26.91 0.39 45.08
N ALA A 592 -27.39 0.91 46.21
CA ALA A 592 -27.00 2.23 46.71
C ALA A 592 -25.49 2.31 47.00
N ASP A 593 -24.89 3.48 46.79
CA ASP A 593 -23.44 3.68 46.86
C ASP A 593 -22.86 3.30 48.24
N ARG A 594 -21.97 2.30 48.26
CA ARG A 594 -21.29 1.81 49.47
C ARG A 594 -19.82 2.24 49.54
N GLY A 595 -19.33 3.08 48.62
CA GLY A 595 -18.01 3.71 48.69
C GLY A 595 -16.80 2.85 48.34
N TYR A 596 -16.95 1.54 48.06
CA TYR A 596 -15.84 0.65 47.70
C TYR A 596 -15.95 -0.04 46.32
N ILE A 597 -17.03 0.16 45.55
CA ILE A 597 -17.25 -0.47 44.22
C ILE A 597 -17.79 0.57 43.23
N ASN A 598 -17.36 0.52 41.96
CA ASN A 598 -18.02 1.27 40.88
C ASN A 598 -19.43 0.71 40.67
N ARG A 599 -20.44 1.44 41.15
CA ARG A 599 -21.86 1.08 41.11
C ARG A 599 -22.36 0.60 39.75
N THR A 600 -21.78 1.11 38.67
CA THR A 600 -22.17 0.77 37.30
C THR A 600 -21.86 -0.68 36.93
N THR A 601 -20.84 -1.29 37.52
CA THR A 601 -20.51 -2.71 37.29
C THR A 601 -21.63 -3.66 37.74
N LEU A 602 -22.35 -3.28 38.80
CA LEU A 602 -23.45 -4.05 39.38
C LEU A 602 -24.73 -3.98 38.55
N TYR A 603 -24.88 -3.00 37.66
CA TYR A 603 -26.11 -2.83 36.86
C TYR A 603 -26.43 -4.04 35.98
N ARG A 604 -25.43 -4.86 35.63
CA ARG A 604 -25.64 -6.11 34.89
C ARG A 604 -26.54 -7.09 35.64
N LEU A 605 -26.46 -7.12 36.97
CA LEU A 605 -27.33 -7.95 37.81
C LEU A 605 -28.80 -7.50 37.75
N GLY A 606 -29.05 -6.25 37.34
CA GLY A 606 -30.39 -5.73 37.10
C GLY A 606 -31.03 -6.22 35.79
N LEU A 607 -30.27 -6.81 34.85
CA LEU A 607 -30.77 -7.19 33.52
C LEU A 607 -31.96 -8.14 33.57
N GLU A 608 -32.04 -9.01 34.57
CA GLU A 608 -33.18 -9.91 34.76
C GLU A 608 -34.52 -9.16 34.80
N LYS A 609 -34.54 -7.99 35.45
CA LYS A 609 -35.73 -7.14 35.62
C LYS A 609 -35.80 -6.00 34.60
N LEU A 610 -34.65 -5.44 34.24
CA LEU A 610 -34.54 -4.21 33.43
C LEU A 610 -34.59 -4.46 31.92
N ALA A 611 -34.09 -5.60 31.46
CA ALA A 611 -34.08 -5.87 30.03
C ALA A 611 -35.52 -5.99 29.50
N PRO A 612 -35.79 -5.51 28.27
CA PRO A 612 -37.11 -5.60 27.64
C PRO A 612 -37.68 -7.03 27.62
N LYS A 613 -39.01 -7.18 27.71
CA LYS A 613 -39.67 -8.50 27.76
C LYS A 613 -39.47 -9.33 26.49
N ASP A 614 -39.29 -8.67 25.36
CA ASP A 614 -38.98 -9.27 24.05
C ASP A 614 -37.51 -9.73 23.92
N CYS A 615 -36.67 -9.43 24.91
CA CYS A 615 -35.30 -9.92 24.96
C CYS A 615 -35.26 -11.26 25.73
N GLU A 616 -35.12 -12.38 25.01
CA GLU A 616 -34.99 -13.73 25.59
C GLU A 616 -33.53 -14.19 25.68
N GLN A 617 -32.64 -13.63 24.85
CA GLN A 617 -31.20 -13.88 24.87
C GLN A 617 -30.46 -12.55 24.69
N LEU A 618 -29.28 -12.41 25.30
CA LEU A 618 -28.40 -11.25 25.11
C LEU A 618 -26.91 -11.60 25.26
N ILE A 619 -26.04 -10.78 24.68
CA ILE A 619 -24.59 -10.79 24.94
C ILE A 619 -24.26 -9.61 25.86
N TYR A 620 -23.64 -9.85 27.00
CA TYR A 620 -23.10 -8.79 27.84
C TYR A 620 -21.65 -8.49 27.45
N LEU A 621 -21.29 -7.20 27.32
CA LEU A 621 -19.94 -6.73 27.03
C LEU A 621 -19.55 -5.60 27.98
N ASP A 622 -18.39 -5.72 28.63
CA ASP A 622 -17.75 -4.62 29.36
C ASP A 622 -17.30 -3.49 28.41
N ALA A 623 -17.09 -2.29 28.94
CA ALA A 623 -16.69 -1.11 28.16
C ALA A 623 -15.20 -1.09 27.78
N ASP A 624 -14.37 -1.95 28.39
CA ASP A 624 -12.92 -2.00 28.26
C ASP A 624 -12.44 -3.26 27.52
N LEU A 625 -13.10 -3.54 26.40
CA LEU A 625 -12.73 -4.61 25.48
C LEU A 625 -12.71 -4.13 24.03
N THR A 626 -12.41 -5.04 23.11
CA THR A 626 -12.54 -4.80 21.69
C THR A 626 -12.97 -6.06 20.95
N VAL A 627 -14.02 -5.91 20.12
CA VAL A 627 -14.53 -6.97 19.27
C VAL A 627 -13.67 -7.08 18.01
N CYS A 628 -13.26 -8.31 17.72
CA CYS A 628 -12.28 -8.70 16.72
C CYS A 628 -12.83 -9.76 15.76
N GLY A 629 -14.03 -10.28 16.01
CA GLY A 629 -14.70 -11.33 15.24
C GLY A 629 -16.22 -11.17 15.27
N ASP A 630 -16.90 -12.00 14.49
CA ASP A 630 -18.34 -11.92 14.25
C ASP A 630 -19.17 -12.35 15.46
N LEU A 631 -19.83 -11.40 16.13
CA LEU A 631 -20.68 -11.68 17.31
C LEU A 631 -21.85 -12.62 17.01
N GLY A 632 -22.25 -12.79 15.75
CA GLY A 632 -23.25 -13.79 15.38
C GLY A 632 -22.78 -15.23 15.64
N GLU A 633 -21.48 -15.51 15.62
CA GLU A 633 -20.95 -16.83 16.03
C GLU A 633 -21.11 -17.04 17.54
N LEU A 634 -20.90 -15.99 18.35
CA LEU A 634 -21.13 -16.04 19.79
C LEU A 634 -22.62 -16.20 20.09
N TRP A 635 -23.46 -15.39 19.44
CA TRP A 635 -24.92 -15.41 19.59
C TRP A 635 -25.54 -16.80 19.39
N ARG A 636 -25.00 -17.58 18.45
CA ARG A 636 -25.47 -18.93 18.10
C ARG A 636 -24.75 -20.05 18.86
N SER A 637 -23.93 -19.72 19.87
CA SER A 637 -23.25 -20.74 20.68
C SER A 637 -24.26 -21.49 21.55
N ASP A 638 -24.25 -22.82 21.47
CA ASP A 638 -25.15 -23.67 22.25
C ASP A 638 -24.76 -23.68 23.74
N LEU A 639 -25.66 -23.18 24.59
CA LEU A 639 -25.52 -23.15 26.04
C LEU A 639 -25.93 -24.46 26.73
N GLN A 640 -26.49 -25.43 25.99
CA GLN A 640 -26.93 -26.73 26.52
C GLN A 640 -27.91 -26.60 27.71
N GLY A 641 -28.83 -25.63 27.62
CA GLY A 641 -29.81 -25.34 28.67
C GLY A 641 -29.25 -24.69 29.94
N ARG A 642 -28.00 -24.23 29.93
CA ARG A 642 -27.41 -23.45 31.03
C ARG A 642 -27.68 -21.95 30.82
N PRO A 643 -28.03 -21.17 31.86
CA PRO A 643 -28.38 -19.76 31.73
C PRO A 643 -27.26 -18.83 31.23
N ILE A 644 -25.99 -19.21 31.43
CA ILE A 644 -24.84 -18.37 31.13
C ILE A 644 -23.80 -19.16 30.34
N GLY A 645 -23.26 -18.57 29.27
CA GLY A 645 -22.01 -18.96 28.63
C GLY A 645 -20.93 -17.93 28.92
N ALA A 646 -19.76 -18.36 29.38
CA ALA A 646 -18.66 -17.49 29.73
C ALA A 646 -17.30 -18.16 29.51
N VAL A 647 -16.20 -17.46 29.74
CA VAL A 647 -14.84 -18.01 29.68
C VAL A 647 -14.20 -17.95 31.06
N ILE A 648 -13.54 -19.04 31.48
CA ILE A 648 -12.71 -19.09 32.70
C ILE A 648 -11.85 -17.82 32.87
N ASP A 649 -11.86 -17.29 34.10
CA ASP A 649 -10.89 -16.27 34.53
C ASP A 649 -9.63 -16.98 35.06
N PRO A 650 -8.47 -16.90 34.37
CA PRO A 650 -7.25 -17.55 34.83
C PRO A 650 -6.57 -16.82 36.00
N GLY A 651 -7.08 -15.64 36.40
CA GLY A 651 -6.56 -14.85 37.51
C GLY A 651 -7.13 -15.22 38.87
N VAL A 652 -8.13 -16.12 38.92
CA VAL A 652 -8.83 -16.49 40.15
C VAL A 652 -8.66 -17.98 40.43
N ASP A 653 -8.33 -18.31 41.68
CA ASP A 653 -8.32 -19.69 42.16
C ASP A 653 -9.75 -20.16 42.43
N SER A 654 -10.29 -20.95 41.50
CA SER A 654 -11.67 -21.46 41.59
C SER A 654 -11.89 -22.42 42.76
N ALA A 655 -10.86 -23.15 43.19
CA ALA A 655 -10.95 -24.06 44.33
C ALA A 655 -11.01 -23.27 45.64
N ALA A 656 -10.13 -22.27 45.80
CA ALA A 656 -10.16 -21.40 46.97
C ALA A 656 -11.48 -20.64 47.11
N PHE A 657 -12.05 -20.17 45.99
CA PHE A 657 -13.37 -19.54 45.99
C PHE A 657 -14.48 -20.52 46.40
N ALA A 658 -14.46 -21.74 45.88
CA ALA A 658 -15.44 -22.75 46.20
C ALA A 658 -15.35 -23.19 47.68
N ASP A 659 -14.15 -23.38 48.21
CA ASP A 659 -13.91 -23.72 49.60
C ASP A 659 -14.44 -22.63 50.54
N LYS A 660 -14.17 -21.35 50.22
CA LYS A 660 -14.66 -20.21 51.01
C LYS A 660 -16.19 -20.20 51.13
N TRP A 661 -16.91 -20.52 50.05
CA TRP A 661 -18.36 -20.42 49.98
C TRP A 661 -19.09 -21.77 50.07
N GLY A 662 -18.38 -22.86 50.40
CA GLY A 662 -18.95 -24.19 50.59
C GLY A 662 -19.54 -24.83 49.32
N LEU A 663 -19.04 -24.45 48.14
CA LEU A 663 -19.52 -24.94 46.84
C LEU A 663 -18.90 -26.32 46.54
N LYS A 664 -19.69 -27.27 46.03
CA LYS A 664 -19.25 -28.64 45.71
C LYS A 664 -19.32 -28.93 44.21
N GLY A 665 -18.44 -29.80 43.68
CA GLY A 665 -18.47 -30.27 42.29
C GLY A 665 -17.25 -29.81 41.46
N ASP A 666 -17.41 -29.76 40.14
CA ASP A 666 -16.37 -29.27 39.22
C ASP A 666 -16.20 -27.75 39.35
N PHE A 667 -14.97 -27.29 39.57
CA PHE A 667 -14.64 -25.92 40.00
C PHE A 667 -14.24 -25.06 38.81
N GLY A 668 -15.23 -24.43 38.18
CA GLY A 668 -15.01 -23.41 37.17
C GLY A 668 -15.37 -22.02 37.69
N TYR A 669 -14.49 -21.04 37.51
CA TYR A 669 -14.74 -19.63 37.81
C TYR A 669 -14.56 -18.81 36.53
N PHE A 670 -15.58 -18.09 36.10
CA PHE A 670 -15.59 -17.34 34.84
C PHE A 670 -15.44 -15.84 35.03
N ASN A 671 -14.89 -15.19 33.99
CA ASN A 671 -14.82 -13.74 33.91
C ASN A 671 -16.19 -13.17 33.48
N ALA A 672 -16.70 -12.17 34.20
CA ALA A 672 -18.05 -11.64 33.98
C ALA A 672 -18.17 -10.60 32.85
N GLY A 673 -17.06 -10.17 32.25
CA GLY A 673 -17.08 -9.06 31.28
C GLY A 673 -17.49 -9.42 29.85
N VAL A 674 -17.58 -10.72 29.54
CA VAL A 674 -18.20 -11.22 28.30
C VAL A 674 -19.06 -12.42 28.64
N LEU A 675 -20.38 -12.26 28.49
CA LEU A 675 -21.35 -13.32 28.79
C LEU A 675 -22.31 -13.49 27.62
N LEU A 676 -22.60 -14.75 27.24
CA LEU A 676 -23.80 -15.09 26.48
C LEU A 676 -24.87 -15.51 27.49
N ILE A 677 -25.99 -14.81 27.51
CA ILE A 677 -27.02 -14.97 28.54
C ILE A 677 -28.31 -15.44 27.89
N ASP A 678 -28.77 -16.62 28.27
CA ASP A 678 -30.16 -17.04 28.08
C ASP A 678 -30.99 -16.35 29.17
N LEU A 679 -31.55 -15.20 28.80
CA LEU A 679 -32.25 -14.32 29.72
C LEU A 679 -33.60 -14.91 30.13
N ALA A 680 -34.23 -15.71 29.27
CA ALA A 680 -35.44 -16.46 29.62
C ALA A 680 -35.15 -17.43 30.78
N GLU A 681 -34.02 -18.14 30.70
CA GLU A 681 -33.60 -19.06 31.74
C GLU A 681 -33.15 -18.36 33.03
N VAL A 682 -32.44 -17.23 32.91
CA VAL A 682 -32.09 -16.37 34.05
C VAL A 682 -33.34 -15.90 34.79
N ARG A 683 -34.36 -15.41 34.07
CA ARG A 683 -35.65 -14.98 34.64
C ARG A 683 -36.41 -16.14 35.28
N ARG A 684 -36.42 -17.32 34.64
CA ARG A 684 -37.11 -18.51 35.17
C ARG A 684 -36.51 -18.97 36.50
N ARG A 685 -35.19 -18.86 36.65
CA ARG A 685 -34.46 -19.29 37.87
C ARG A 685 -34.33 -18.18 38.92
N GLY A 686 -34.58 -16.92 38.57
CA GLY A 686 -34.26 -15.77 39.43
C GLY A 686 -32.76 -15.65 39.71
N LEU A 687 -31.92 -15.99 38.73
CA LEU A 687 -30.48 -16.19 38.94
C LEU A 687 -29.74 -14.89 39.26
N PHE A 688 -29.99 -13.80 38.53
CA PHE A 688 -29.33 -12.53 38.82
C PHE A 688 -29.92 -11.87 40.06
N SER A 689 -31.20 -12.09 40.35
CA SER A 689 -31.79 -11.70 41.64
C SER A 689 -31.10 -12.40 42.82
N ALA A 690 -30.77 -13.69 42.70
CA ALA A 690 -30.00 -14.42 43.70
C ALA A 690 -28.56 -13.90 43.83
N ALA A 691 -27.88 -13.65 42.71
CA ALA A 691 -26.54 -13.03 42.69
C ALA A 691 -26.55 -11.64 43.35
N LEU A 692 -27.55 -10.82 43.03
CA LEU A 692 -27.71 -9.49 43.61
C LEU A 692 -27.91 -9.57 45.13
N LYS A 693 -28.77 -10.46 45.61
CA LYS A 693 -28.97 -10.68 47.05
C LYS A 693 -27.66 -11.08 47.74
N PHE A 694 -26.92 -12.02 47.14
CA PHE A 694 -25.63 -12.47 47.66
C PHE A 694 -24.59 -11.34 47.72
N GLN A 695 -24.53 -10.50 46.68
CA GLN A 695 -23.70 -9.28 46.64
C GLN A 695 -24.05 -8.32 47.78
N THR A 696 -25.34 -8.12 48.05
CA THR A 696 -25.82 -7.20 49.09
C THR A 696 -25.46 -7.67 50.49
N GLU A 697 -25.53 -8.98 50.72
CA GLU A 697 -25.24 -9.63 52.01
C GLU A 697 -23.73 -9.77 52.28
N ASN A 698 -22.93 -10.03 51.24
CA ASN A 698 -21.53 -10.43 51.38
C ASN A 698 -20.51 -9.49 50.72
N GLY A 699 -20.95 -8.38 50.13
CA GLY A 699 -20.14 -7.50 49.27
C GLY A 699 -18.72 -7.16 49.75
N PRO A 700 -18.47 -6.83 51.03
CA PRO A 700 -17.11 -6.55 51.53
C PRO A 700 -16.14 -7.74 51.43
N GLU A 701 -16.65 -8.95 51.31
CA GLU A 701 -15.89 -10.20 51.22
C GLU A 701 -15.68 -10.69 49.78
N LEU A 702 -16.17 -9.94 48.79
CA LEU A 702 -16.16 -10.29 47.36
C LEU A 702 -15.15 -9.40 46.61
N PRO A 703 -13.88 -9.83 46.46
CA PRO A 703 -12.84 -9.03 45.82
C PRO A 703 -13.14 -8.64 44.37
N PHE A 704 -13.94 -9.44 43.64
CA PHE A 704 -14.36 -9.17 42.27
C PHE A 704 -15.85 -8.85 42.16
N SER A 705 -16.50 -8.49 43.28
CA SER A 705 -17.85 -7.91 43.30
C SER A 705 -18.89 -8.77 42.54
N ASP A 706 -19.51 -8.23 41.49
CA ASP A 706 -20.55 -8.86 40.69
C ASP A 706 -20.07 -10.14 40.01
N GLN A 707 -18.79 -10.23 39.66
CA GLN A 707 -18.22 -11.45 39.09
C GLN A 707 -18.26 -12.60 40.10
N ASP A 708 -17.88 -12.35 41.35
CA ASP A 708 -17.96 -13.35 42.42
C ASP A 708 -19.41 -13.77 42.67
N SER A 709 -20.32 -12.79 42.72
CA SER A 709 -21.75 -13.03 42.93
C SER A 709 -22.38 -13.86 41.81
N LEU A 710 -22.01 -13.62 40.55
CA LEU A 710 -22.46 -14.40 39.40
C LEU A 710 -21.89 -15.82 39.42
N ASN A 711 -20.62 -15.98 39.78
CA ASN A 711 -20.00 -17.31 39.90
C ASN A 711 -20.61 -18.13 41.04
N TRP A 712 -20.98 -17.49 42.15
CA TRP A 712 -21.72 -18.14 43.24
C TRP A 712 -23.12 -18.57 42.78
N ALA A 713 -23.90 -17.66 42.19
CA ALA A 713 -25.28 -17.94 41.79
C ALA A 713 -25.40 -18.92 40.62
N ALA A 714 -24.44 -18.89 39.68
CA ALA A 714 -24.39 -19.77 38.53
C ALA A 714 -23.52 -21.00 38.75
N HIS A 715 -23.09 -21.30 39.99
CA HIS A 715 -22.24 -22.46 40.28
C HIS A 715 -22.87 -23.76 39.76
N GLY A 716 -22.11 -24.50 38.95
CA GLY A 716 -22.60 -25.71 38.25
C GLY A 716 -23.64 -25.47 37.15
N ALA A 717 -24.06 -24.23 36.90
CA ALA A 717 -25.14 -23.83 35.99
C ALA A 717 -24.68 -22.84 34.90
N TRP A 718 -23.44 -22.95 34.42
CA TRP A 718 -22.92 -22.13 33.31
C TRP A 718 -22.09 -22.97 32.34
N ARG A 719 -21.92 -22.51 31.09
CA ARG A 719 -21.22 -23.22 30.01
C ARG A 719 -19.90 -22.52 29.67
N GLN A 720 -18.81 -23.28 29.65
CA GLN A 720 -17.52 -22.80 29.15
C GLN A 720 -17.60 -22.58 27.63
N LEU A 721 -17.32 -21.33 27.22
CA LEU A 721 -17.16 -20.91 25.83
C LEU A 721 -15.71 -21.07 25.37
N ASP A 722 -15.51 -21.00 24.05
CA ASP A 722 -14.17 -20.95 23.46
C ASP A 722 -13.37 -19.76 24.03
N PRO A 723 -12.12 -19.97 24.51
CA PRO A 723 -11.33 -18.89 25.11
C PRO A 723 -11.09 -17.67 24.21
N SER A 724 -11.22 -17.81 22.89
CA SER A 724 -11.12 -16.69 21.95
C SER A 724 -12.23 -15.65 22.11
N TRP A 725 -13.35 -15.99 22.77
CA TRP A 725 -14.47 -15.07 23.03
C TRP A 725 -14.25 -14.14 24.22
N ASN A 726 -13.22 -14.35 25.03
CA ASN A 726 -12.86 -13.42 26.10
C ASN A 726 -11.36 -13.61 26.40
N VAL A 727 -10.50 -13.11 25.50
CA VAL A 727 -9.05 -13.17 25.67
C VAL A 727 -8.63 -12.10 26.68
N GLN A 728 -8.24 -12.56 27.87
CA GLN A 728 -7.89 -11.74 29.02
C GLN A 728 -6.38 -11.52 29.12
N ARG A 729 -5.93 -10.53 29.90
CA ARG A 729 -4.51 -10.17 30.00
C ARG A 729 -3.60 -11.35 30.37
N LEU A 730 -3.99 -12.16 31.34
CA LEU A 730 -3.18 -13.30 31.81
C LEU A 730 -3.11 -14.44 30.78
N MET A 731 -3.97 -14.45 29.76
CA MET A 731 -3.86 -15.35 28.61
C MET A 731 -2.85 -14.83 27.57
N VAL A 732 -2.57 -13.53 27.61
CA VAL A 732 -1.66 -12.81 26.71
C VAL A 732 -0.24 -12.74 27.28
N PHE A 733 -0.07 -12.59 28.58
CA PHE A 733 1.25 -12.47 29.20
C PHE A 733 1.54 -13.70 30.05
N GLU A 734 2.67 -14.34 29.77
CA GLU A 734 3.21 -15.45 30.54
C GLU A 734 4.48 -14.97 31.25
N LEU A 735 4.61 -15.26 32.54
CA LEU A 735 5.84 -15.01 33.29
C LEU A 735 6.82 -16.16 33.04
N VAL A 736 7.97 -15.86 32.42
CA VAL A 736 9.07 -16.81 32.20
C VAL A 736 10.33 -16.20 32.78
N ASP A 737 10.97 -16.88 33.75
CA ASP A 737 12.20 -16.42 34.42
C ASP A 737 12.12 -14.97 34.96
N GLY A 738 10.97 -14.63 35.57
CA GLY A 738 10.71 -13.28 36.11
C GLY A 738 10.47 -12.18 35.06
N HIS A 739 10.41 -12.53 33.78
CA HIS A 739 10.13 -11.59 32.68
C HIS A 739 8.81 -11.93 31.99
N GLU A 740 8.00 -10.91 31.68
CA GLU A 740 6.77 -11.09 30.92
C GLU A 740 7.06 -11.40 29.44
N ARG A 741 6.64 -12.59 29.00
CA ARG A 741 6.63 -13.01 27.61
C ARG A 741 5.22 -12.90 27.03
N THR A 742 5.10 -12.26 25.89
CA THR A 742 3.83 -12.13 25.18
C THR A 742 3.46 -13.42 24.40
N ARG A 743 2.34 -14.05 24.78
CA ARG A 743 1.56 -15.02 24.01
C ARG A 743 0.54 -14.32 23.10
N ARG A 744 0.13 -15.02 22.04
CA ARG A 744 -0.81 -14.49 21.02
C ARG A 744 -1.91 -15.51 20.69
N PRO A 745 -2.83 -15.79 21.62
CA PRO A 745 -3.99 -16.63 21.31
C PRO A 745 -4.84 -16.01 20.19
N PRO A 746 -5.52 -16.83 19.37
CA PRO A 746 -6.59 -16.35 18.50
C PRO A 746 -7.63 -15.61 19.34
N ALA A 747 -7.98 -14.39 18.95
CA ALA A 747 -8.89 -13.53 19.72
C ALA A 747 -10.04 -13.03 18.84
N ARG A 748 -11.27 -13.41 19.21
CA ARG A 748 -12.51 -12.85 18.67
C ARG A 748 -13.00 -11.68 19.53
N ILE A 749 -12.69 -11.68 20.83
CA ILE A 749 -12.80 -10.52 21.71
C ILE A 749 -11.54 -10.44 22.57
N VAL A 750 -10.97 -9.25 22.68
CA VAL A 750 -9.85 -8.96 23.57
C VAL A 750 -10.35 -8.08 24.70
N HIS A 751 -10.20 -8.54 25.93
CA HIS A 751 -10.69 -7.87 27.13
C HIS A 751 -9.52 -7.40 28.01
N PHE A 752 -9.47 -6.10 28.31
CA PHE A 752 -8.37 -5.47 29.05
C PHE A 752 -8.58 -5.55 30.58
N THR A 753 -8.69 -6.78 31.12
CA THR A 753 -9.15 -7.15 32.49
C THR A 753 -8.33 -6.66 33.69
N THR A 754 -7.34 -5.77 33.51
CA THR A 754 -6.47 -5.29 34.62
C THR A 754 -6.45 -3.77 34.69
N TRP A 755 -5.75 -3.22 35.68
CA TRP A 755 -5.48 -1.78 35.79
C TRP A 755 -4.67 -1.22 34.61
N GLU A 756 -3.97 -2.06 33.87
CA GLU A 756 -3.27 -1.66 32.64
C GLU A 756 -4.23 -1.57 31.44
N LYS A 757 -4.76 -0.38 31.21
CA LYS A 757 -5.64 -0.09 30.07
C LYS A 757 -4.88 0.40 28.82
N PRO A 758 -5.35 0.12 27.59
CA PRO A 758 -4.64 0.46 26.36
C PRO A 758 -4.59 1.97 26.04
N TRP A 759 -5.38 2.77 26.74
CA TRP A 759 -5.33 4.24 26.68
C TRP A 759 -4.33 4.87 27.64
N LEU A 760 -3.76 4.10 28.58
CA LEU A 760 -2.76 4.61 29.52
C LEU A 760 -1.36 4.66 28.88
N PRO A 761 -0.63 5.79 28.98
CA PRO A 761 0.66 5.96 28.29
C PRO A 761 1.76 4.98 28.65
N GLN A 762 1.74 4.46 29.88
CA GLN A 762 2.77 3.56 30.41
C GLN A 762 2.43 2.08 30.21
N SER A 763 1.17 1.76 29.87
CA SER A 763 0.70 0.40 29.70
C SER A 763 1.02 -0.13 28.31
N TRP A 764 1.41 -1.39 28.22
CA TRP A 764 1.63 -2.07 26.94
C TRP A 764 0.68 -3.25 26.79
N HIS A 765 0.00 -3.33 25.64
CA HIS A 765 -0.77 -4.51 25.25
C HIS A 765 -0.57 -4.80 23.75
N PRO A 766 -0.39 -6.06 23.32
CA PRO A 766 -0.17 -6.40 21.91
C PRO A 766 -1.36 -6.09 20.99
N TRP A 767 -2.54 -5.88 21.57
CA TRP A 767 -3.76 -5.44 20.87
C TRP A 767 -4.15 -3.99 21.17
N ALA A 768 -3.30 -3.21 21.86
CA ALA A 768 -3.60 -1.81 22.19
C ALA A 768 -3.89 -0.97 20.93
N TRP A 769 -3.22 -1.25 19.81
CA TRP A 769 -3.50 -0.57 18.54
C TRP A 769 -4.93 -0.80 18.04
N ILE A 770 -5.49 -2.00 18.23
CA ILE A 770 -6.84 -2.33 17.74
C ILE A 770 -7.90 -1.54 18.52
N TYR A 771 -7.68 -1.30 19.82
CA TYR A 771 -8.46 -0.35 20.60
C TYR A 771 -8.42 1.06 19.97
N TRP A 772 -7.23 1.59 19.66
CA TRP A 772 -7.09 2.93 19.07
C TRP A 772 -7.63 3.02 17.63
N ASP A 773 -7.55 1.96 16.82
CA ASP A 773 -8.14 1.90 15.46
C ASP A 773 -9.66 1.97 15.49
N ASN A 774 -10.29 1.30 16.47
CA ASN A 774 -11.74 1.36 16.65
C ASN A 774 -12.17 2.71 17.25
N LEU A 775 -11.42 3.23 18.22
CA LEU A 775 -11.69 4.55 18.79
C LEU A 775 -11.58 5.67 17.74
N ALA A 776 -10.68 5.55 16.78
CA ALA A 776 -10.51 6.51 15.68
C ALA A 776 -11.74 6.64 14.77
N ARG A 777 -12.68 5.69 14.84
CA ARG A 777 -13.95 5.70 14.10
C ARG A 777 -15.08 6.34 14.90
N THR A 778 -14.81 6.75 16.13
CA THR A 778 -15.79 7.36 17.03
C THR A 778 -15.54 8.87 17.15
N PRO A 779 -16.56 9.65 17.54
CA PRO A 779 -16.37 11.06 17.90
C PRO A 779 -15.43 11.30 19.10
N PHE A 780 -14.99 10.25 19.81
CA PHE A 780 -14.25 10.36 21.07
C PHE A 780 -12.72 10.32 20.94
N LEU A 781 -12.18 10.05 19.74
CA LEU A 781 -10.72 9.92 19.54
C LEU A 781 -9.91 11.07 20.13
N ASN A 782 -10.29 12.31 19.80
CA ASN A 782 -9.54 13.49 20.21
C ASN A 782 -9.67 13.76 21.71
N ASP A 783 -10.78 13.37 22.34
CA ASP A 783 -11.00 13.59 23.77
C ASP A 783 -10.17 12.63 24.60
N VAL A 784 -10.21 11.33 24.27
CA VAL A 784 -9.39 10.32 24.93
C VAL A 784 -7.90 10.58 24.69
N ALA A 785 -7.51 10.93 23.45
CA ALA A 785 -6.12 11.26 23.13
C ALA A 785 -5.61 12.47 23.92
N ARG A 786 -6.42 13.51 24.11
CA ARG A 786 -6.04 14.68 24.92
C ARG A 786 -5.99 14.32 26.41
N ARG A 787 -7.02 13.68 26.94
CA ARG A 787 -7.14 13.29 28.36
C ARG A 787 -5.95 12.45 28.82
N HIS A 788 -5.48 11.51 28.00
CA HIS A 788 -4.35 10.64 28.34
C HIS A 788 -3.02 11.05 27.69
N GLN A 789 -2.89 12.28 27.17
CA GLN A 789 -1.64 12.80 26.57
C GLN A 789 -1.04 11.87 25.49
N PHE A 790 -1.93 11.34 24.65
CA PHE A 790 -1.65 10.36 23.60
C PHE A 790 -1.58 11.02 22.22
N GLY A 791 -0.50 11.77 21.97
CA GLY A 791 -0.30 12.50 20.70
C GLY A 791 -0.17 11.61 19.46
N ALA A 792 -0.25 12.21 18.26
CA ALA A 792 -0.19 11.49 16.98
C ALA A 792 1.07 10.62 16.84
N TRP A 793 2.22 11.11 17.32
CA TRP A 793 3.48 10.36 17.33
C TRP A 793 3.43 9.10 18.21
N LYS A 794 2.84 9.18 19.41
CA LYS A 794 2.68 8.01 20.29
C LYS A 794 1.75 6.98 19.66
N ARG A 795 0.68 7.40 18.98
CA ARG A 795 -0.21 6.50 18.21
C ARG A 795 0.53 5.85 17.03
N ALA A 796 1.31 6.62 16.28
CA ALA A 796 2.15 6.09 15.20
C ALA A 796 3.19 5.09 15.72
N ARG A 797 3.82 5.37 16.87
CA ARG A 797 4.74 4.43 17.54
C ARG A 797 4.02 3.16 18.00
N LEU A 798 2.81 3.25 18.55
CA LEU A 798 1.99 2.08 18.88
C LEU A 798 1.68 1.26 17.63
N TRP A 799 1.29 1.89 16.52
CA TRP A 799 1.05 1.21 15.25
C TRP A 799 2.29 0.48 14.74
N VAL A 800 3.45 1.15 14.72
CA VAL A 800 4.72 0.53 14.32
C VAL A 800 5.09 -0.62 15.27
N THR A 801 4.84 -0.46 16.57
CA THR A 801 5.10 -1.50 17.57
C THR A 801 4.14 -2.66 17.40
N TRP A 802 2.88 -2.42 17.05
CA TRP A 802 1.89 -3.44 16.70
C TRP A 802 2.25 -4.15 15.38
N LEU A 803 2.81 -3.46 14.40
CA LEU A 803 3.32 -4.09 13.18
C LEU A 803 4.49 -5.04 13.46
N LYS A 804 5.38 -4.66 14.38
CA LYS A 804 6.57 -5.44 14.79
C LYS A 804 6.25 -6.55 15.81
N ARG A 805 5.35 -6.29 16.77
CA ARG A 805 5.12 -7.09 17.99
C ARG A 805 3.65 -7.51 18.19
N GLY A 806 2.72 -7.13 17.30
CA GLY A 806 1.31 -7.55 17.31
C GLY A 806 1.07 -8.91 16.61
N PRO A 807 -0.18 -9.32 16.40
CA PRO A 807 -0.56 -10.63 15.84
C PRO A 807 0.15 -10.98 14.53
N ARG A 808 0.29 -12.28 14.23
CA ARG A 808 0.93 -12.72 12.97
C ARG A 808 0.15 -12.14 11.79
N PRO A 809 0.81 -11.95 10.63
CA PRO A 809 0.16 -11.28 9.52
C PRO A 809 -1.08 -11.99 8.94
N ALA A 810 -1.27 -13.29 9.19
CA ALA A 810 -2.49 -14.05 8.84
C ALA A 810 -3.65 -13.72 9.80
N GLU A 811 -3.37 -13.68 11.11
CA GLU A 811 -4.33 -13.26 12.14
C GLU A 811 -4.74 -11.79 11.95
N ARG A 812 -3.81 -10.92 11.53
CA ARG A 812 -4.13 -9.51 11.18
C ARG A 812 -5.12 -9.36 10.03
N ARG A 813 -5.18 -10.31 9.08
CA ARG A 813 -6.14 -10.26 7.97
C ARG A 813 -7.56 -10.53 8.47
N ALA A 814 -7.72 -11.54 9.33
CA ALA A 814 -9.00 -11.88 9.96
C ALA A 814 -9.55 -10.76 10.86
N LEU A 815 -8.67 -9.93 11.43
CA LEU A 815 -9.02 -8.73 12.20
C LEU A 815 -9.29 -7.47 11.34
N SER A 816 -8.98 -7.52 10.03
CA SER A 816 -9.05 -6.36 9.12
C SER A 816 -10.15 -6.47 8.07
N THR A 817 -10.61 -7.69 7.81
CA THR A 817 -11.84 -8.04 7.07
C THR A 817 -13.03 -7.87 7.98
#